data_AF-A0A068SE35-F1
#
_entry.id   AF-A0A068SE35-F1
#
_cell.length_a   1.000
_cell.length_b   1.000
_cell.length_c   1.000
_cell.angle_alpha   90.00
_cell.angle_beta   90.00
_cell.angle_gamma   90.00
#
_symmetry.space_group_name_H-M   'P 1'
#
loop_
_entity.id
_entity.type
_entity.pdbx_description
1 polymer ?
#
loop_
_entity_poly.entity_id
_entity_poly.type
_entity_poly.pdbx_seq_one_letter_code
_entity_poly.pdbx_strand_id
1 'polypeptide(L)'
;MIQNHPTTNGTTPAEPKSKHHHRGRRGSRRRTSSASQQDDSPALQSIQDLIAEMRRLPHLDDDSADRNNHLKIHDWPSQRSRRHSEPPLGLSSNTTTAIQQESPSPSHPLAVGPTTTASSTISWSAIAAQNPEKALVGIHGASSSTSSAAATGHLAVPFPKRGRSRSLPHITVPAPHNGQQAPTTARRQLYATHLPVPDAMHLVEQHELYAGTLAVDWKDSSDAYVVCEELGRIYIYGSRNRNRALHGDMVAVELVDVETMMAEKAAKKQARRRSSVMLSTSLHSIPENAPSPTYCGRVVSILERPKRMLFSGTLAIDRPSSTQQQQQEQQHDKRKGPPKIIWFVPADKRLPLVAVPVKHAPSGFLKHHEEFKNRIFTGSVQRWPVTSLHPFGSIEREIGWMGELPVHSKALMSDHHLKDIDFTPAVLQESSTCPNHATTSAGSPHEKEHGRLDLRSLHAFTLESDDHAFSIKPLDNGLFEVGVHAVDVASMIRPNTITDREARERAVAVRLVERTVPMLPEAFDLEHARLIPGKERPALSVLCHVTKNGSLMHTWIGKTVIQASEGMNDIDYQDQLLDICQSLQTRRIQEDGGLCLARSYQKFDIMSDNGYPCQVTRVHEHKHDTNVLLRELMVLAGQQVAQKILSRFSEEALLCHQLESTACSSSSQQDLVRDYLEMDTGSFTELIKAAEQVVDQNKRDALLHMLQPNPEKYFCSGTLDISQYRHGAYAVPLYTVFAQPLDKYACLVVQRQLHAALKGEGPCEKQHPVEKVARHCNSKEAAERDAEQASKALYTSAFVYRECLEGRPVIQQAVVIGIQHHVLTLYIPDYDLQKDVHLLNHPGILHTTFYSADHSMELTWEGDEISQAEEEEPPSSSSLAAAAAAAADDHNSDLVLTVDDEEHGLRHTSTSIVEFMSCIDIRITSDMKVVRPCLDIQLVNPLFQ
;
A
#
# COMPACT_ATOMS: atom_id res chain seq x y z
N MET A 1 -24.37 78.90 -13.97
CA MET A 1 -25.77 79.28 -13.70
C MET A 1 -26.65 78.41 -14.59
N ILE A 2 -27.34 77.43 -13.98
CA ILE A 2 -28.82 77.37 -13.84
C ILE A 2 -29.48 76.97 -15.17
N GLN A 3 -30.35 75.99 -15.32
CA GLN A 3 -30.88 74.87 -14.51
C GLN A 3 -31.64 73.97 -15.49
N ASN A 4 -31.88 72.74 -15.03
CA ASN A 4 -32.57 71.62 -15.65
C ASN A 4 -34.04 71.84 -16.05
N HIS A 5 -34.50 70.94 -16.95
CA HIS A 5 -35.71 70.05 -16.89
C HIS A 5 -36.54 70.02 -18.21
N PRO A 6 -37.40 68.99 -18.47
CA PRO A 6 -36.99 67.65 -18.92
C PRO A 6 -37.96 67.01 -19.97
N THR A 7 -37.77 65.70 -20.21
CA THR A 7 -38.73 64.62 -20.55
C THR A 7 -39.24 64.35 -21.99
N THR A 8 -38.93 63.10 -22.41
CA THR A 8 -39.77 62.00 -22.98
C THR A 8 -39.99 61.79 -24.49
N ASN A 9 -39.67 60.53 -24.86
CA ASN A 9 -40.27 59.58 -25.82
C ASN A 9 -40.08 59.74 -27.35
N GLY A 10 -39.78 58.61 -28.00
CA GLY A 10 -40.05 58.41 -29.44
C GLY A 10 -39.24 57.29 -30.13
N THR A 11 -39.93 56.35 -30.75
CA THR A 11 -39.45 55.10 -31.37
C THR A 11 -39.46 55.18 -32.91
N THR A 12 -38.38 54.70 -33.58
CA THR A 12 -38.26 54.25 -35.02
C THR A 12 -38.57 55.27 -36.16
N PRO A 13 -38.27 55.05 -37.48
CA PRO A 13 -37.71 53.89 -38.24
C PRO A 13 -36.68 54.18 -39.40
N ALA A 14 -36.18 53.08 -40.03
CA ALA A 14 -35.92 52.78 -41.47
C ALA A 14 -34.86 53.48 -42.39
N GLU A 15 -34.26 52.65 -43.29
CA GLU A 15 -33.25 52.87 -44.37
C GLU A 15 -33.69 53.80 -45.55
N PRO A 16 -32.79 54.18 -46.51
CA PRO A 16 -32.61 53.40 -47.77
C PRO A 16 -31.22 53.48 -48.50
N LYS A 17 -31.14 52.76 -49.64
CA LYS A 17 -30.03 52.42 -50.60
C LYS A 17 -29.61 53.53 -51.61
N SER A 18 -28.45 53.39 -52.30
CA SER A 18 -28.32 53.22 -53.80
C SER A 18 -26.85 53.27 -54.38
N LYS A 19 -26.72 53.11 -55.72
CA LYS A 19 -25.63 52.51 -56.57
C LYS A 19 -24.72 53.50 -57.35
N HIS A 20 -23.55 53.05 -57.88
CA HIS A 20 -23.10 53.04 -59.33
C HIS A 20 -21.56 52.79 -59.50
N HIS A 21 -21.06 51.77 -60.23
CA HIS A 21 -20.66 51.61 -61.67
C HIS A 21 -19.29 52.19 -62.15
N HIS A 22 -18.32 51.35 -62.62
CA HIS A 22 -17.85 51.22 -64.03
C HIS A 22 -16.62 50.28 -64.33
N ARG A 23 -16.75 49.49 -65.44
CA ARG A 23 -15.81 48.98 -66.50
C ARG A 23 -14.27 48.90 -66.27
N GLY A 24 -13.46 47.96 -66.80
CA GLY A 24 -13.60 46.79 -67.70
C GLY A 24 -12.25 46.36 -68.38
N ARG A 25 -12.21 45.12 -68.92
CA ARG A 25 -11.45 44.59 -70.11
C ARG A 25 -10.13 43.76 -69.99
N ARG A 26 -10.29 42.45 -70.29
CA ARG A 26 -9.53 41.45 -71.11
C ARG A 26 -7.98 41.36 -71.14
N GLY A 27 -7.49 40.12 -70.91
CA GLY A 27 -6.28 39.54 -71.49
C GLY A 27 -6.17 38.02 -71.23
N SER A 28 -6.00 37.21 -72.27
CA SER A 28 -5.92 35.74 -72.24
C SER A 28 -4.48 35.27 -72.47
N ARG A 29 -3.97 34.30 -71.68
CA ARG A 29 -2.97 33.30 -72.09
C ARG A 29 -2.83 32.17 -71.06
N ARG A 30 -2.90 30.92 -71.55
CA ARG A 30 -2.73 29.64 -70.84
C ARG A 30 -1.27 29.40 -70.40
N ARG A 31 -1.03 28.85 -69.20
CA ARG A 31 -0.57 27.45 -68.94
C ARG A 31 -0.09 27.25 -67.48
N THR A 32 -0.69 26.25 -66.82
CA THR A 32 -0.13 25.28 -65.84
C THR A 32 0.79 25.74 -64.70
N SER A 33 0.29 25.67 -63.46
CA SER A 33 0.92 24.95 -62.34
C SER A 33 -0.01 24.90 -61.12
N SER A 34 -0.02 23.75 -60.46
CA SER A 34 -0.69 23.47 -59.20
C SER A 34 0.08 24.07 -58.01
N ALA A 35 -0.60 24.85 -57.17
CA ALA A 35 -0.10 25.22 -55.84
C ALA A 35 -1.29 25.35 -54.87
N SER A 36 -1.36 24.44 -53.91
CA SER A 36 -2.19 24.48 -52.71
C SER A 36 -1.49 25.32 -51.64
N GLN A 37 -2.21 26.30 -51.08
CA GLN A 37 -1.76 27.11 -49.94
C GLN A 37 -1.69 26.27 -48.66
N GLN A 38 -0.60 26.43 -47.91
CA GLN A 38 -0.36 25.90 -46.57
C GLN A 38 -1.09 26.78 -45.54
N ASP A 39 -1.80 26.13 -44.62
CA ASP A 39 -2.30 26.72 -43.37
C ASP A 39 -1.23 26.50 -42.29
N ASP A 40 -0.63 27.59 -41.81
CA ASP A 40 0.32 27.58 -40.68
C ASP A 40 -0.46 27.62 -39.36
N SER A 41 -0.55 26.47 -38.68
CA SER A 41 -1.08 26.35 -37.32
C SER A 41 0.06 26.44 -36.28
N PRO A 42 -0.08 27.21 -35.18
CA PRO A 42 0.94 27.32 -34.12
C PRO A 42 1.29 25.97 -33.44
N ALA A 43 0.48 24.93 -33.66
CA ALA A 43 0.75 23.58 -33.19
C ALA A 43 1.89 22.87 -33.95
N LEU A 44 2.10 23.18 -35.25
CA LEU A 44 3.20 22.62 -36.03
C LEU A 44 4.54 23.23 -35.63
N GLN A 45 4.54 24.53 -35.31
CA GLN A 45 5.73 25.22 -34.82
C GLN A 45 6.17 24.68 -33.45
N SER A 46 5.21 24.44 -32.54
CA SER A 46 5.51 23.89 -31.20
C SER A 46 6.03 22.44 -31.23
N ILE A 47 5.64 21.63 -32.23
CA ILE A 47 6.16 20.27 -32.43
C ILE A 47 7.55 20.32 -33.07
N GLN A 48 7.79 21.24 -34.01
CA GLN A 48 9.11 21.46 -34.60
C GLN A 48 10.11 22.01 -33.58
N ASP A 49 9.67 22.87 -32.65
CA ASP A 49 10.48 23.39 -31.56
C ASP A 49 10.82 22.30 -30.54
N LEU A 50 9.89 21.39 -30.23
CA LEU A 50 10.14 20.22 -29.35
C LEU A 50 11.15 19.23 -29.97
N ILE A 51 11.05 18.99 -31.28
CA ILE A 51 11.99 18.14 -32.03
C ILE A 51 13.37 18.81 -32.16
N ALA A 52 13.42 20.14 -32.26
CA ALA A 52 14.67 20.90 -32.30
C ALA A 52 15.38 20.91 -30.94
N GLU A 53 14.64 20.94 -29.83
CA GLU A 53 15.20 20.89 -28.47
C GLU A 53 15.73 19.48 -28.12
N MET A 54 15.04 18.43 -28.56
CA MET A 54 15.51 17.04 -28.43
C MET A 54 16.80 16.75 -29.24
N ARG A 55 17.11 17.53 -30.27
CA ARG A 55 18.32 17.39 -31.09
C ARG A 55 19.52 18.21 -30.58
N ARG A 56 19.36 18.99 -29.49
CA ARG A 56 20.42 19.86 -28.93
C ARG A 56 21.22 19.23 -27.77
N LEU A 57 21.01 17.95 -27.46
CA LEU A 57 21.90 17.26 -26.54
C LEU A 57 23.32 17.16 -27.14
N PRO A 58 24.38 17.58 -26.42
CA PRO A 58 25.73 17.50 -26.95
C PRO A 58 26.17 16.03 -27.03
N HIS A 59 26.63 15.61 -28.21
CA HIS A 59 27.57 14.51 -28.33
C HIS A 59 28.84 14.89 -27.58
N LEU A 60 29.16 14.16 -26.51
CA LEU A 60 30.47 14.20 -25.89
C LEU A 60 31.23 12.98 -26.42
N ASP A 61 32.21 13.27 -27.26
CA ASP A 61 33.21 12.32 -27.71
C ASP A 61 34.01 11.77 -26.52
N ASP A 62 34.41 10.52 -26.73
CA ASP A 62 35.25 9.68 -25.89
C ASP A 62 36.63 10.31 -25.69
N ASP A 63 37.06 10.49 -24.44
CA ASP A 63 38.47 10.65 -24.07
C ASP A 63 38.69 10.07 -22.68
N SER A 64 39.06 8.79 -22.67
CA SER A 64 39.55 8.07 -21.51
C SER A 64 41.07 8.23 -21.40
N ALA A 65 41.52 8.98 -20.38
CA ALA A 65 42.87 8.83 -19.83
C ALA A 65 43.00 9.42 -18.42
N ASP A 66 43.47 8.58 -17.50
CA ASP A 66 44.33 8.92 -16.35
C ASP A 66 43.78 9.79 -15.20
N ARG A 67 43.47 9.16 -14.04
CA ARG A 67 44.35 9.14 -12.84
C ARG A 67 43.68 8.74 -11.51
N ASN A 68 44.47 8.01 -10.75
CA ASN A 68 44.38 7.74 -9.31
C ASN A 68 44.28 8.98 -8.41
N ASN A 69 43.74 8.73 -7.20
CA ASN A 69 44.10 9.24 -5.86
C ASN A 69 43.24 10.31 -5.14
N HIS A 70 42.78 9.89 -3.94
CA HIS A 70 42.72 10.57 -2.63
C HIS A 70 41.89 11.86 -2.36
N LEU A 71 40.97 11.69 -1.39
CA LEU A 71 40.70 12.50 -0.17
C LEU A 71 39.96 13.86 -0.23
N LYS A 72 38.98 13.94 0.68
CA LYS A 72 38.54 15.07 1.56
C LYS A 72 37.50 16.10 1.08
N ILE A 73 36.32 16.00 1.71
CA ILE A 73 35.58 17.01 2.53
C ILE A 73 35.89 18.49 2.26
N HIS A 74 34.85 19.27 1.90
CA HIS A 74 34.48 20.53 2.57
C HIS A 74 33.10 21.08 2.13
N ASP A 75 32.34 21.52 3.13
CA ASP A 75 31.12 22.35 3.07
C ASP A 75 31.33 23.74 2.43
N TRP A 76 30.28 24.30 1.79
CA TRP A 76 29.55 25.52 2.22
C TRP A 76 28.46 25.95 1.18
N PRO A 77 27.34 26.59 1.59
CA PRO A 77 26.22 26.93 0.70
C PRO A 77 26.17 28.39 0.23
N SER A 78 25.42 28.71 -0.84
CA SER A 78 24.63 29.97 -0.98
C SER A 78 23.91 30.18 -2.34
N GLN A 79 22.61 30.50 -2.23
CA GLN A 79 21.83 31.57 -2.87
C GLN A 79 21.82 31.89 -4.39
N ARG A 80 20.57 32.15 -4.85
CA ARG A 80 20.06 32.99 -5.97
C ARG A 80 20.12 32.35 -7.38
N SER A 81 19.07 32.43 -8.20
CA SER A 81 18.43 33.67 -8.67
C SER A 81 17.02 33.46 -9.26
N ARG A 82 16.05 34.27 -8.79
CA ARG A 82 14.82 34.67 -9.53
C ARG A 82 15.14 35.88 -10.42
N ARG A 83 14.43 36.03 -11.54
CA ARG A 83 14.11 37.29 -12.28
C ARG A 83 13.18 36.91 -13.45
N HIS A 84 12.16 37.64 -13.93
CA HIS A 84 11.66 39.03 -13.82
C HIS A 84 10.14 38.99 -14.16
N SER A 85 9.25 39.86 -13.68
CA SER A 85 9.10 41.25 -14.17
C SER A 85 7.95 42.00 -13.44
N GLU A 86 8.21 43.27 -13.15
CA GLU A 86 7.33 44.38 -12.69
C GLU A 86 8.02 45.68 -13.21
N PRO A 87 7.45 46.91 -13.13
CA PRO A 87 6.06 47.43 -13.07
C PRO A 87 5.91 48.59 -14.12
N PRO A 88 5.10 49.71 -13.99
CA PRO A 88 5.37 50.76 -12.99
C PRO A 88 4.23 51.76 -12.58
N LEU A 89 4.58 52.58 -11.56
CA LEU A 89 4.09 53.94 -11.17
C LEU A 89 2.81 54.06 -10.31
N GLY A 90 2.78 54.79 -9.18
CA GLY A 90 3.80 55.58 -8.46
C GLY A 90 3.14 56.53 -7.43
N LEU A 91 3.93 56.92 -6.41
CA LEU A 91 3.81 58.11 -5.54
C LEU A 91 2.64 58.09 -4.52
N SER A 92 2.73 58.52 -3.25
CA SER A 92 3.79 59.12 -2.42
C SER A 92 3.31 59.23 -0.96
N SER A 93 4.28 59.19 -0.03
CA SER A 93 4.39 59.97 1.22
C SER A 93 3.38 59.83 2.38
N ASN A 94 3.94 59.40 3.52
CA ASN A 94 3.89 59.99 4.89
C ASN A 94 2.53 60.32 5.52
N THR A 95 2.29 59.86 6.76
CA THR A 95 2.60 60.61 8.00
C THR A 95 1.90 60.00 9.22
N THR A 96 2.68 59.82 10.28
CA THR A 96 2.33 59.54 11.68
C THR A 96 1.44 60.62 12.30
N THR A 97 0.37 60.27 13.04
CA THR A 97 0.04 60.91 14.34
C THR A 97 -1.05 60.17 15.10
N ALA A 98 -0.79 59.99 16.39
CA ALA A 98 -1.72 59.59 17.45
C ALA A 98 -2.72 60.72 17.79
N ILE A 99 -3.83 60.40 18.48
CA ILE A 99 -4.33 61.05 19.71
C ILE A 99 -5.68 60.43 20.15
N GLN A 100 -5.66 59.87 21.37
CA GLN A 100 -6.61 59.90 22.52
C GLN A 100 -8.15 59.88 22.40
N GLN A 101 -8.71 59.13 23.37
CA GLN A 101 -9.98 59.32 24.14
C GLN A 101 -11.30 59.05 23.40
N GLU A 102 -12.32 58.39 23.94
CA GLU A 102 -12.91 58.36 25.29
C GLU A 102 -13.71 57.06 25.50
N SER A 103 -13.84 56.60 26.74
CA SER A 103 -14.83 55.62 27.21
C SER A 103 -16.12 56.31 27.69
N PRO A 104 -17.26 55.59 27.83
CA PRO A 104 -17.65 55.15 29.18
C PRO A 104 -18.45 53.81 29.25
N SER A 105 -18.42 53.20 30.44
CA SER A 105 -19.24 52.08 30.92
C SER A 105 -20.46 52.57 31.73
N PRO A 106 -21.44 51.69 32.01
CA PRO A 106 -21.90 51.40 33.41
C PRO A 106 -22.25 49.90 33.65
N SER A 107 -21.72 49.21 34.69
CA SER A 107 -22.25 48.92 36.06
C SER A 107 -23.53 48.03 36.14
N HIS A 108 -23.48 46.73 36.53
CA HIS A 108 -23.56 46.07 37.89
C HIS A 108 -24.99 45.82 38.45
N PRO A 109 -25.26 45.02 39.53
CA PRO A 109 -24.75 43.69 39.98
C PRO A 109 -25.82 42.79 40.72
N LEU A 110 -25.40 41.67 41.35
CA LEU A 110 -25.81 41.06 42.66
C LEU A 110 -25.68 39.50 42.60
N ALA A 111 -25.40 38.68 43.63
CA ALA A 111 -24.46 38.59 44.78
C ALA A 111 -24.96 37.43 45.71
N VAL A 112 -24.06 36.90 46.56
CA VAL A 112 -24.27 36.09 47.81
C VAL A 112 -23.95 34.57 47.75
N GLY A 113 -22.97 34.13 48.58
CA GLY A 113 -22.57 32.73 48.90
C GLY A 113 -23.31 32.16 50.13
N PRO A 114 -22.74 31.29 51.03
CA PRO A 114 -21.34 30.85 51.17
C PRO A 114 -21.07 29.36 51.62
N THR A 115 -19.77 28.99 51.67
CA THR A 115 -19.02 28.06 52.58
C THR A 115 -19.56 26.70 53.06
N THR A 116 -18.73 25.64 52.93
CA THR A 116 -18.20 24.88 54.09
C THR A 116 -16.99 23.99 53.74
N THR A 117 -16.05 23.99 54.68
CA THR A 117 -14.78 23.26 54.82
C THR A 117 -14.97 21.84 55.36
N ALA A 118 -14.10 20.88 54.96
CA ALA A 118 -13.48 19.92 55.89
C ALA A 118 -12.34 19.13 55.22
N SER A 119 -11.17 19.20 55.86
CA SER A 119 -9.99 18.36 55.70
C SER A 119 -10.10 17.16 56.64
N SER A 120 -9.62 15.98 56.23
CA SER A 120 -8.95 15.05 57.13
C SER A 120 -8.18 13.96 56.36
N THR A 121 -6.86 14.07 56.41
CA THR A 121 -5.88 12.99 56.41
C THR A 121 -6.25 11.86 57.38
N ILE A 122 -5.96 10.60 57.02
CA ILE A 122 -5.29 9.59 57.86
C ILE A 122 -4.79 8.44 56.96
N SER A 123 -3.48 8.19 57.06
CA SER A 123 -2.71 7.04 56.58
C SER A 123 -2.86 5.89 57.58
N TRP A 124 -2.90 4.61 57.18
CA TRP A 124 -2.22 3.50 57.88
C TRP A 124 -2.02 2.28 56.96
N SER A 125 -0.90 1.63 57.18
CA SER A 125 -0.23 0.55 56.46
C SER A 125 -0.68 -0.88 56.83
N ALA A 126 -0.52 -1.80 55.87
CA ALA A 126 -0.10 -3.21 55.93
C ALA A 126 -0.51 -4.13 57.10
N ILE A 127 -1.00 -5.34 56.77
CA ILE A 127 -0.36 -6.67 57.03
C ILE A 127 -1.34 -7.84 56.73
N ALA A 128 -0.84 -8.76 55.90
CA ALA A 128 -0.96 -10.22 55.82
C ALA A 128 -2.22 -11.02 56.31
N ALA A 129 -2.60 -11.94 55.40
CA ALA A 129 -2.75 -13.39 55.59
C ALA A 129 -4.09 -14.02 56.06
N GLN A 130 -4.44 -15.07 55.30
CA GLN A 130 -5.15 -16.32 55.65
C GLN A 130 -6.70 -16.35 55.64
N ASN A 131 -7.20 -17.09 54.63
CA ASN A 131 -8.38 -17.97 54.68
C ASN A 131 -8.28 -18.98 55.85
N PRO A 132 -9.36 -19.60 56.39
CA PRO A 132 -10.38 -20.30 55.58
C PRO A 132 -11.84 -20.45 56.14
N GLU A 133 -12.73 -20.86 55.22
CA GLU A 133 -13.84 -21.84 55.29
C GLU A 133 -15.11 -21.73 56.19
N LYS A 134 -16.22 -22.12 55.51
CA LYS A 134 -17.49 -22.79 55.94
C LYS A 134 -18.61 -21.93 56.54
N ALA A 135 -19.91 -22.18 56.32
CA ALA A 135 -20.70 -23.13 55.53
C ALA A 135 -22.22 -22.79 55.71
N LEU A 136 -23.08 -23.23 54.78
CA LEU A 136 -24.43 -23.87 54.93
C LEU A 136 -25.36 -23.50 53.75
N VAL A 137 -26.27 -24.30 53.21
CA VAL A 137 -26.59 -25.75 53.11
C VAL A 137 -27.92 -25.85 52.34
N GLY A 138 -28.12 -26.94 51.60
CA GLY A 138 -29.43 -27.41 51.10
C GLY A 138 -29.29 -28.32 49.87
N ILE A 139 -28.91 -29.61 49.95
CA ILE A 139 -29.76 -30.81 50.25
C ILE A 139 -30.73 -31.12 49.08
N HIS A 140 -30.88 -32.28 48.43
CA HIS A 140 -30.56 -33.74 48.53
C HIS A 140 -30.54 -34.27 47.06
N GLY A 141 -29.97 -35.42 46.64
CA GLY A 141 -29.30 -36.54 47.30
C GLY A 141 -29.13 -37.73 46.32
N ALA A 142 -28.10 -38.56 46.61
CA ALA A 142 -27.95 -40.02 46.42
C ALA A 142 -28.02 -40.63 44.98
N SER A 143 -27.20 -41.60 44.55
CA SER A 143 -26.21 -42.48 45.22
C SER A 143 -25.43 -43.36 44.19
N SER A 144 -24.13 -43.60 44.48
CA SER A 144 -23.30 -44.86 44.38
C SER A 144 -23.42 -45.80 43.14
N SER A 145 -22.39 -46.47 42.58
CA SER A 145 -21.09 -46.97 43.08
C SER A 145 -20.23 -47.60 41.94
N THR A 146 -18.89 -47.51 42.11
CA THR A 146 -17.82 -48.51 41.84
C THR A 146 -17.37 -48.99 40.44
N SER A 147 -16.04 -48.84 40.25
CA SER A 147 -15.00 -49.77 39.75
C SER A 147 -14.48 -49.71 38.29
N SER A 148 -13.24 -49.21 38.16
CA SER A 148 -12.05 -49.84 37.53
C SER A 148 -12.17 -50.54 36.16
N ALA A 149 -11.50 -50.01 35.13
CA ALA A 149 -10.42 -50.66 34.36
C ALA A 149 -10.04 -49.86 33.10
N ALA A 150 -8.77 -49.94 32.71
CA ALA A 150 -8.12 -49.25 31.60
C ALA A 150 -8.61 -49.68 30.21
N ALA A 151 -8.65 -48.74 29.26
CA ALA A 151 -8.30 -48.96 27.85
C ALA A 151 -8.28 -47.63 27.08
N THR A 152 -7.19 -47.42 26.35
CA THR A 152 -6.97 -46.41 25.30
C THR A 152 -8.05 -46.44 24.21
N GLY A 153 -8.55 -45.27 23.80
CA GLY A 153 -9.43 -45.15 22.63
C GLY A 153 -9.82 -43.70 22.34
N HIS A 154 -9.46 -43.23 21.15
CA HIS A 154 -9.88 -41.96 20.55
C HIS A 154 -11.37 -41.66 20.75
N LEU A 155 -11.69 -40.48 21.30
CA LEU A 155 -13.06 -39.98 21.42
C LEU A 155 -13.34 -38.94 20.32
N ALA A 156 -14.09 -39.41 19.33
CA ALA A 156 -14.87 -38.58 18.42
C ALA A 156 -15.94 -37.79 19.19
N VAL A 157 -16.05 -36.49 18.89
CA VAL A 157 -17.09 -35.61 19.43
C VAL A 157 -18.40 -35.87 18.68
N PRO A 158 -19.57 -35.96 19.36
CA PRO A 158 -20.81 -36.46 18.77
C PRO A 158 -21.57 -35.39 17.96
N PHE A 159 -22.16 -35.83 16.85
CA PHE A 159 -23.13 -35.09 16.03
C PHE A 159 -24.38 -34.67 16.83
N PRO A 160 -24.87 -33.42 16.71
CA PRO A 160 -26.21 -33.07 17.16
C PRO A 160 -27.26 -33.58 16.16
N LYS A 161 -28.30 -34.20 16.72
CA LYS A 161 -29.43 -34.79 16.01
C LYS A 161 -30.22 -33.72 15.24
N ARG A 162 -30.57 -34.06 13.99
CA ARG A 162 -31.48 -33.34 13.09
C ARG A 162 -32.75 -32.85 13.81
N GLY A 163 -32.81 -31.55 14.10
CA GLY A 163 -34.04 -30.81 14.29
C GLY A 163 -34.57 -30.35 12.93
N ARG A 164 -35.84 -30.63 12.64
CA ARG A 164 -36.54 -30.12 11.45
C ARG A 164 -36.45 -28.59 11.43
N SER A 165 -35.67 -28.06 10.49
CA SER A 165 -35.67 -26.64 10.15
C SER A 165 -37.08 -26.25 9.68
N ARG A 166 -37.71 -25.33 10.41
CA ARG A 166 -38.90 -24.60 9.94
C ARG A 166 -38.44 -23.75 8.76
N SER A 167 -38.78 -24.17 7.56
CA SER A 167 -38.68 -23.34 6.37
C SER A 167 -39.54 -22.09 6.54
N LEU A 168 -38.91 -20.93 6.55
CA LEU A 168 -39.59 -19.68 6.23
C LEU A 168 -40.10 -19.77 4.78
N PRO A 169 -41.30 -19.26 4.47
CA PRO A 169 -41.95 -19.54 3.21
C PRO A 169 -41.17 -18.95 2.03
N HIS A 170 -40.94 -19.81 1.04
CA HIS A 170 -40.55 -19.46 -0.31
C HIS A 170 -41.37 -18.24 -0.80
N ILE A 171 -40.72 -17.10 -1.03
CA ILE A 171 -41.27 -16.10 -1.96
C ILE A 171 -41.01 -16.66 -3.36
N THR A 172 -41.93 -17.51 -3.80
CA THR A 172 -42.09 -17.89 -5.20
C THR A 172 -42.67 -16.69 -5.94
N VAL A 173 -41.87 -16.08 -6.82
CA VAL A 173 -42.37 -15.14 -7.82
C VAL A 173 -43.29 -15.92 -8.76
N PRO A 174 -44.59 -15.57 -8.91
CA PRO A 174 -45.47 -16.30 -9.82
C PRO A 174 -45.12 -15.97 -11.27
N ALA A 175 -45.10 -17.00 -12.11
CA ALA A 175 -45.06 -16.86 -13.57
C ALA A 175 -46.30 -16.08 -14.06
N PRO A 176 -46.17 -15.18 -15.06
CA PRO A 176 -47.31 -14.39 -15.52
C PRO A 176 -48.27 -15.29 -16.31
N HIS A 177 -49.47 -15.47 -15.76
CA HIS A 177 -50.61 -16.01 -16.50
C HIS A 177 -51.10 -14.96 -17.51
N ASN A 178 -51.40 -15.45 -18.71
CA ASN A 178 -51.84 -14.72 -19.88
C ASN A 178 -53.14 -13.95 -19.58
N GLY A 179 -53.04 -12.61 -19.49
CA GLY A 179 -54.16 -11.70 -19.31
C GLY A 179 -53.74 -10.30 -19.73
N GLN A 180 -54.44 -9.75 -20.72
CA GLN A 180 -54.13 -8.48 -21.41
C GLN A 180 -53.79 -7.34 -20.42
N GLN A 181 -52.55 -6.83 -20.45
CA GLN A 181 -52.14 -5.62 -19.75
C GLN A 181 -51.31 -4.71 -20.66
N ALA A 182 -51.58 -3.41 -20.54
CA ALA A 182 -50.89 -2.31 -21.20
C ALA A 182 -49.37 -2.31 -20.92
N PRO A 183 -48.53 -1.73 -21.80
CA PRO A 183 -47.09 -1.86 -21.70
C PRO A 183 -46.52 -0.91 -20.64
N THR A 184 -46.40 -1.35 -19.39
CA THR A 184 -45.51 -0.71 -18.43
C THR A 184 -44.12 -1.31 -18.57
N THR A 185 -43.19 -0.55 -19.15
CA THR A 185 -41.77 -0.90 -19.32
C THR A 185 -41.03 -0.93 -17.97
N ALA A 186 -41.29 -1.91 -17.12
CA ALA A 186 -40.49 -2.16 -15.92
C ALA A 186 -39.20 -2.90 -16.32
N ARG A 187 -38.03 -2.27 -16.09
CA ARG A 187 -36.73 -2.89 -16.41
C ARG A 187 -36.49 -4.12 -15.54
N ARG A 188 -36.05 -5.23 -16.14
CA ARG A 188 -35.71 -6.48 -15.43
C ARG A 188 -34.67 -6.24 -14.34
N GLN A 189 -34.94 -6.69 -13.12
CA GLN A 189 -33.98 -6.65 -12.02
C GLN A 189 -32.82 -7.62 -12.30
N LEU A 190 -31.59 -7.12 -12.23
CA LEU A 190 -30.37 -7.88 -12.51
C LEU A 190 -29.70 -8.40 -11.23
N TYR A 191 -29.80 -7.65 -10.14
CA TYR A 191 -29.16 -7.95 -8.86
C TYR A 191 -30.17 -7.98 -7.72
N ALA A 192 -29.86 -8.73 -6.65
CA ALA A 192 -30.67 -8.77 -5.44
C ALA A 192 -30.60 -7.44 -4.66
N THR A 193 -31.69 -7.07 -4.00
CA THR A 193 -31.71 -5.92 -3.07
C THR A 193 -30.87 -6.24 -1.85
N HIS A 194 -30.13 -5.25 -1.34
CA HIS A 194 -29.33 -5.44 -0.12
C HIS A 194 -30.22 -5.43 1.13
N LEU A 195 -29.86 -6.23 2.13
CA LEU A 195 -30.43 -6.10 3.47
C LEU A 195 -29.98 -4.77 4.11
N PRO A 196 -30.85 -4.09 4.88
CA PRO A 196 -30.43 -2.93 5.68
C PRO A 196 -29.26 -3.29 6.59
N VAL A 197 -28.28 -2.37 6.73
CA VAL A 197 -27.06 -2.62 7.52
C VAL A 197 -27.35 -3.03 8.97
N PRO A 198 -28.31 -2.40 9.70
CA PRO A 198 -28.63 -2.83 11.07
C PRO A 198 -29.12 -4.28 11.15
N ASP A 199 -29.97 -4.69 10.20
CA ASP A 199 -30.50 -6.06 10.15
C ASP A 199 -29.39 -7.05 9.80
N ALA A 200 -28.54 -6.70 8.83
CA ALA A 200 -27.40 -7.52 8.44
C ALA A 200 -26.40 -7.69 9.61
N MET A 201 -26.10 -6.61 10.34
CA MET A 201 -25.24 -6.66 11.53
C MET A 201 -25.84 -7.54 12.62
N HIS A 202 -27.14 -7.43 12.89
CA HIS A 202 -27.81 -8.27 13.87
C HIS A 202 -27.71 -9.76 13.50
N LEU A 203 -27.88 -10.09 12.22
CA LEU A 203 -27.74 -11.47 11.73
C LEU A 203 -26.28 -11.97 11.79
N VAL A 204 -25.29 -11.08 11.67
CA VAL A 204 -23.88 -11.42 11.92
C VAL A 204 -23.65 -11.74 13.40
N GLU A 205 -24.21 -10.94 14.31
CA GLU A 205 -24.14 -11.20 15.76
C GLU A 205 -24.82 -12.52 16.17
N GLN A 206 -25.84 -12.97 15.43
CA GLN A 206 -26.48 -14.27 15.63
C GLN A 206 -25.77 -15.43 14.91
N HIS A 207 -24.63 -15.18 14.24
CA HIS A 207 -23.91 -16.13 13.39
C HIS A 207 -24.77 -16.77 12.28
N GLU A 208 -25.79 -16.06 11.77
CA GLU A 208 -26.55 -16.46 10.58
C GLU A 208 -25.91 -15.93 9.28
N LEU A 209 -25.20 -14.80 9.38
CA LEU A 209 -24.37 -14.23 8.33
C LEU A 209 -22.93 -14.11 8.81
N TYR A 210 -22.00 -14.03 7.86
CA TYR A 210 -20.59 -13.79 8.16
C TYR A 210 -20.16 -12.46 7.56
N ALA A 211 -19.31 -11.72 8.28
CA ALA A 211 -18.75 -10.45 7.83
C ALA A 211 -17.29 -10.62 7.41
N GLY A 212 -16.88 -9.88 6.39
CA GLY A 212 -15.48 -9.88 5.96
C GLY A 212 -15.19 -8.88 4.86
N THR A 213 -13.92 -8.78 4.47
CA THR A 213 -13.47 -7.88 3.40
C THR A 213 -13.47 -8.60 2.06
N LEU A 214 -14.06 -8.00 1.04
CA LEU A 214 -14.15 -8.59 -0.29
C LEU A 214 -12.86 -8.39 -1.10
N ALA A 215 -12.19 -9.49 -1.43
CA ALA A 215 -11.08 -9.57 -2.36
C ALA A 215 -11.56 -10.05 -3.74
N VAL A 216 -11.42 -9.23 -4.78
CA VAL A 216 -11.74 -9.63 -6.16
C VAL A 216 -10.44 -10.06 -6.84
N ASP A 217 -10.48 -11.18 -7.56
CA ASP A 217 -9.31 -11.67 -8.27
C ASP A 217 -8.93 -10.72 -9.42
N TRP A 218 -7.64 -10.43 -9.53
CA TRP A 218 -7.13 -9.47 -10.50
C TRP A 218 -7.01 -10.04 -11.91
N LYS A 219 -6.88 -11.38 -12.05
CA LYS A 219 -6.80 -12.08 -13.34
C LYS A 219 -8.21 -12.30 -13.91
N ASP A 220 -9.15 -12.79 -13.11
CA ASP A 220 -10.57 -12.91 -13.48
C ASP A 220 -11.48 -12.21 -12.47
N SER A 221 -12.00 -11.04 -12.86
CA SER A 221 -13.00 -10.29 -12.09
C SER A 221 -14.31 -11.05 -11.79
N SER A 222 -14.51 -12.25 -12.34
CA SER A 222 -15.61 -13.15 -11.99
C SER A 222 -15.33 -13.94 -10.71
N ASP A 223 -14.06 -14.17 -10.37
CA ASP A 223 -13.65 -14.88 -9.16
C ASP A 223 -13.40 -13.85 -8.03
N ALA A 224 -13.91 -14.14 -6.84
CA ALA A 224 -13.74 -13.30 -5.67
C ALA A 224 -13.80 -14.15 -4.38
N TYR A 225 -13.28 -13.60 -3.30
CA TYR A 225 -13.27 -14.21 -1.98
C TYR A 225 -13.62 -13.16 -0.92
N VAL A 226 -14.32 -13.55 0.12
CA VAL A 226 -14.46 -12.75 1.34
C VAL A 226 -13.52 -13.31 2.38
N VAL A 227 -12.61 -12.47 2.87
CA VAL A 227 -11.72 -12.81 3.98
C VAL A 227 -12.49 -12.53 5.27
N CYS A 228 -12.95 -13.60 5.90
CA CYS A 228 -13.67 -13.64 7.16
C CYS A 228 -12.72 -14.09 8.26
N GLU A 229 -12.74 -13.43 9.41
CA GLU A 229 -11.89 -13.80 10.54
C GLU A 229 -12.30 -15.16 11.15
N GLU A 230 -13.59 -15.49 11.14
CA GLU A 230 -14.12 -16.73 11.73
C GLU A 230 -13.94 -17.96 10.83
N LEU A 231 -14.23 -17.83 9.53
CA LEU A 231 -14.27 -18.96 8.57
C LEU A 231 -13.09 -18.96 7.58
N GLY A 232 -12.22 -17.96 7.63
CA GLY A 232 -11.18 -17.78 6.62
C GLY A 232 -11.75 -17.32 5.27
N ARG A 233 -11.46 -18.04 4.19
CA ARG A 233 -11.81 -17.61 2.82
C ARG A 233 -13.14 -18.19 2.37
N ILE A 234 -14.11 -17.32 2.10
CA ILE A 234 -15.41 -17.69 1.52
C ILE A 234 -15.40 -17.33 0.03
N TYR A 235 -15.51 -18.32 -0.85
CA TYR A 235 -15.47 -18.12 -2.30
C TYR A 235 -16.79 -17.55 -2.85
N ILE A 236 -16.68 -16.62 -3.81
CA ILE A 236 -17.80 -15.98 -4.47
C ILE A 236 -17.58 -16.00 -5.98
N TYR A 237 -18.44 -16.74 -6.68
CA TYR A 237 -18.42 -16.77 -8.13
C TYR A 237 -19.43 -15.80 -8.77
N GLY A 238 -18.93 -14.95 -9.66
CA GLY A 238 -19.70 -14.14 -10.59
C GLY A 238 -20.25 -12.84 -10.03
N SER A 239 -20.53 -11.90 -10.92
CA SER A 239 -21.03 -10.57 -10.58
C SER A 239 -22.38 -10.59 -9.85
N ARG A 240 -23.23 -11.59 -10.11
CA ARG A 240 -24.55 -11.73 -9.48
C ARG A 240 -24.43 -12.02 -7.98
N ASN A 241 -23.59 -12.99 -7.61
CA ASN A 241 -23.39 -13.37 -6.20
C ASN A 241 -22.51 -12.35 -5.46
N ARG A 242 -21.59 -11.66 -6.15
CA ARG A 242 -20.89 -10.49 -5.61
C ARG A 242 -21.81 -9.29 -5.34
N ASN A 243 -22.97 -9.24 -6.00
CA ASN A 243 -24.07 -8.32 -5.71
C ASN A 243 -23.65 -6.85 -5.53
N ARG A 244 -23.02 -6.26 -6.56
CA ARG A 244 -22.61 -4.83 -6.62
C ARG A 244 -21.56 -4.40 -5.59
N ALA A 245 -20.98 -5.34 -4.85
CA ALA A 245 -19.82 -5.07 -4.02
C ALA A 245 -18.55 -4.91 -4.88
N LEU A 246 -17.66 -4.04 -4.44
CA LEU A 246 -16.38 -3.71 -5.05
C LEU A 246 -15.25 -4.28 -4.19
N HIS A 247 -14.08 -4.43 -4.79
CA HIS A 247 -12.88 -4.83 -4.05
C HIS A 247 -12.63 -3.88 -2.87
N GLY A 248 -12.37 -4.43 -1.68
CA GLY A 248 -12.15 -3.67 -0.44
C GLY A 248 -13.43 -3.31 0.32
N ASP A 249 -14.63 -3.59 -0.19
CA ASP A 249 -15.86 -3.42 0.58
C ASP A 249 -15.91 -4.42 1.76
N MET A 250 -16.37 -3.96 2.93
CA MET A 250 -16.77 -4.84 4.03
C MET A 250 -18.21 -5.30 3.76
N VAL A 251 -18.40 -6.61 3.66
CA VAL A 251 -19.65 -7.21 3.22
C VAL A 251 -20.16 -8.24 4.22
N ALA A 252 -21.49 -8.39 4.28
CA ALA A 252 -22.14 -9.52 4.91
C ALA A 252 -22.46 -10.57 3.84
N VAL A 253 -22.09 -11.82 4.11
CA VAL A 253 -22.27 -12.96 3.22
C VAL A 253 -23.11 -14.05 3.85
N GLU A 254 -23.99 -14.62 3.03
CA GLU A 254 -24.77 -15.81 3.33
C GLU A 254 -24.10 -17.00 2.66
N LEU A 255 -23.93 -18.11 3.40
CA LEU A 255 -23.31 -19.32 2.87
C LEU A 255 -24.22 -19.99 1.83
N VAL A 256 -23.60 -20.50 0.78
CA VAL A 256 -24.23 -21.22 -0.32
C VAL A 256 -23.54 -22.56 -0.48
N ASP A 257 -24.30 -23.57 -0.87
CA ASP A 257 -23.78 -24.90 -1.17
C ASP A 257 -22.68 -24.86 -2.24
N VAL A 258 -21.57 -25.55 -1.96
CA VAL A 258 -20.35 -25.53 -2.80
C VAL A 258 -20.61 -26.17 -4.15
N GLU A 259 -21.29 -27.32 -4.19
CA GLU A 259 -21.60 -28.06 -5.42
C GLU A 259 -22.42 -27.20 -6.38
N THR A 260 -23.42 -26.50 -5.84
CA THR A 260 -24.29 -25.60 -6.59
C THR A 260 -23.50 -24.45 -7.23
N MET A 261 -22.59 -23.82 -6.49
CA MET A 261 -21.79 -22.71 -7.01
C MET A 261 -20.75 -23.17 -8.05
N MET A 262 -20.13 -24.33 -7.84
CA MET A 262 -19.17 -24.90 -8.80
C MET A 262 -19.86 -25.35 -10.09
N ALA A 263 -21.07 -25.88 -10.01
CA ALA A 263 -21.89 -26.18 -11.18
C ALA A 263 -22.24 -24.91 -11.98
N GLU A 264 -22.57 -23.79 -11.30
CA GLU A 264 -22.80 -22.49 -11.95
C GLU A 264 -21.55 -22.01 -12.72
N LYS A 265 -20.36 -22.16 -12.11
CA LYS A 265 -19.07 -21.83 -12.74
C LYS A 265 -18.82 -22.68 -13.99
N ALA A 266 -18.99 -23.99 -13.89
CA ALA A 266 -18.81 -24.91 -15.01
C ALA A 266 -19.75 -24.60 -16.17
N ALA A 267 -21.05 -24.41 -15.89
CA ALA A 267 -22.06 -24.08 -16.88
C ALA A 267 -21.74 -22.77 -17.63
N LYS A 268 -21.30 -21.75 -16.91
CA LYS A 268 -20.95 -20.44 -17.49
C LYS A 268 -19.66 -20.49 -18.32
N LYS A 269 -18.68 -21.29 -17.91
CA LYS A 269 -17.46 -21.57 -18.71
C LYS A 269 -17.83 -22.30 -20.01
N GLN A 270 -18.71 -23.29 -19.95
CA GLN A 270 -19.19 -24.00 -21.14
C GLN A 270 -19.98 -23.10 -22.10
N ALA A 271 -20.82 -22.21 -21.57
CA ALA A 271 -21.55 -21.23 -22.37
C ALA A 271 -20.60 -20.25 -23.08
N ARG A 272 -19.56 -19.76 -22.39
CA ARG A 272 -18.52 -18.91 -22.99
C ARG A 272 -17.80 -19.62 -24.13
N ARG A 273 -17.36 -20.87 -23.93
CA ARG A 273 -16.71 -21.70 -24.97
C ARG A 273 -17.59 -21.89 -26.21
N ARG A 274 -18.90 -22.06 -26.03
CA ARG A 274 -19.86 -22.18 -27.13
C ARG A 274 -20.05 -20.87 -27.91
N SER A 275 -19.94 -19.73 -27.24
CA SER A 275 -20.08 -18.40 -27.88
C SER A 275 -18.81 -17.92 -28.59
N SER A 276 -17.64 -18.44 -28.23
CA SER A 276 -16.33 -17.93 -28.67
C SER A 276 -15.79 -18.55 -29.97
N VAL A 277 -16.64 -18.99 -30.90
CA VAL A 277 -16.21 -19.57 -32.20
C VAL A 277 -15.66 -18.49 -33.19
N MET A 278 -15.65 -17.21 -32.82
CA MET A 278 -14.99 -16.14 -33.60
C MET A 278 -14.36 -15.08 -32.68
N LEU A 279 -13.27 -15.41 -31.99
CA LEU A 279 -12.10 -14.57 -31.70
C LEU A 279 -11.19 -15.36 -30.74
N SER A 280 -10.03 -15.78 -31.23
CA SER A 280 -8.98 -16.40 -30.42
C SER A 280 -8.25 -15.34 -29.60
N THR A 281 -8.56 -15.18 -28.31
CA THR A 281 -7.58 -14.70 -27.31
C THR A 281 -8.09 -14.92 -25.88
N SER A 282 -7.19 -15.46 -25.04
CA SER A 282 -7.25 -15.45 -23.57
C SER A 282 -8.39 -16.25 -22.90
N LEU A 283 -8.32 -17.58 -23.00
CA LEU A 283 -9.00 -18.46 -22.03
C LEU A 283 -7.95 -19.06 -21.11
N HIS A 284 -7.84 -18.52 -19.89
CA HIS A 284 -7.08 -19.13 -18.81
C HIS A 284 -7.71 -20.47 -18.44
N SER A 285 -7.05 -21.57 -18.79
CA SER A 285 -7.37 -22.90 -18.28
C SER A 285 -6.74 -23.06 -16.91
N ILE A 286 -7.52 -22.84 -15.85
CA ILE A 286 -7.20 -23.44 -14.54
C ILE A 286 -7.30 -24.97 -14.74
N PRO A 287 -6.32 -25.77 -14.28
CA PRO A 287 -6.37 -27.23 -14.37
C PRO A 287 -7.64 -27.77 -13.69
N GLU A 288 -8.22 -28.83 -14.26
CA GLU A 288 -9.44 -29.50 -13.74
C GLU A 288 -9.27 -30.09 -12.33
N ASN A 289 -8.07 -30.02 -11.75
CA ASN A 289 -7.70 -30.55 -10.44
C ASN A 289 -7.53 -29.49 -9.33
N ALA A 290 -8.02 -28.26 -9.49
CA ALA A 290 -8.00 -27.30 -8.38
C ALA A 290 -8.91 -27.79 -7.22
N PRO A 291 -8.43 -27.81 -5.95
CA PRO A 291 -9.25 -28.24 -4.82
C PRO A 291 -10.50 -27.36 -4.70
N SER A 292 -11.66 -27.99 -4.49
CA SER A 292 -12.91 -27.27 -4.30
C SER A 292 -12.81 -26.35 -3.08
N PRO A 293 -13.35 -25.12 -3.14
CA PRO A 293 -13.32 -24.21 -2.00
C PRO A 293 -14.08 -24.80 -0.81
N THR A 294 -13.56 -24.56 0.40
CA THR A 294 -14.19 -25.04 1.65
C THR A 294 -15.57 -24.42 1.87
N TYR A 295 -15.72 -23.13 1.58
CA TYR A 295 -16.95 -22.39 1.75
C TYR A 295 -17.26 -21.54 0.51
N CYS A 296 -18.53 -21.50 0.13
CA CYS A 296 -19.06 -20.63 -0.92
C CYS A 296 -20.11 -19.69 -0.33
N GLY A 297 -20.28 -18.50 -0.91
CA GLY A 297 -21.24 -17.54 -0.39
C GLY A 297 -21.74 -16.51 -1.40
N ARG A 298 -22.78 -15.78 -1.01
CA ARG A 298 -23.33 -14.64 -1.76
C ARG A 298 -23.40 -13.40 -0.88
N VAL A 299 -23.10 -12.24 -1.45
CA VAL A 299 -23.16 -10.95 -0.75
C VAL A 299 -24.61 -10.51 -0.60
N VAL A 300 -25.05 -10.34 0.64
CA VAL A 300 -26.41 -9.90 0.98
C VAL A 300 -26.48 -8.44 1.41
N SER A 301 -25.40 -7.89 1.97
CA SER A 301 -25.30 -6.47 2.32
C SER A 301 -23.86 -5.95 2.22
N ILE A 302 -23.71 -4.66 1.98
CA ILE A 302 -22.44 -3.94 2.06
C ILE A 302 -22.48 -3.18 3.38
N LEU A 303 -21.73 -3.67 4.37
CA LEU A 303 -21.70 -3.14 5.74
C LEU A 303 -20.99 -1.80 5.78
N GLU A 304 -19.82 -1.73 5.15
CA GLU A 304 -19.01 -0.53 5.07
C GLU A 304 -18.31 -0.43 3.71
N ARG A 305 -18.39 0.76 3.12
CA ARG A 305 -17.63 1.13 1.92
C ARG A 305 -16.68 2.26 2.26
N PRO A 306 -15.39 2.17 1.88
CA PRO A 306 -14.45 3.28 2.03
C PRO A 306 -15.02 4.57 1.44
N LYS A 307 -14.99 5.65 2.22
CA LYS A 307 -15.50 6.95 1.76
C LYS A 307 -14.63 7.46 0.61
N ARG A 308 -15.27 8.03 -0.42
CA ARG A 308 -14.60 8.62 -1.59
C ARG A 308 -13.64 7.63 -2.27
N MET A 309 -14.13 6.43 -2.57
CA MET A 309 -13.40 5.45 -3.35
C MET A 309 -13.09 6.03 -4.74
N LEU A 310 -11.81 6.30 -4.99
CA LEU A 310 -11.29 6.87 -6.22
C LEU A 310 -10.59 5.78 -7.03
N PHE A 311 -10.64 5.90 -8.34
CA PHE A 311 -10.00 4.96 -9.26
C PHE A 311 -9.34 5.71 -10.40
N SER A 312 -8.15 5.28 -10.79
CA SER A 312 -7.47 5.73 -11.99
C SER A 312 -8.02 5.03 -13.23
N GLY A 313 -8.00 5.71 -14.38
CA GLY A 313 -8.52 5.16 -15.63
C GLY A 313 -8.52 6.15 -16.78
N THR A 314 -9.12 5.74 -17.88
CA THR A 314 -9.24 6.53 -19.12
C THR A 314 -10.72 6.76 -19.47
N LEU A 315 -10.96 7.64 -20.45
CA LEU A 315 -12.29 7.95 -20.94
C LEU A 315 -12.49 7.40 -22.35
N ALA A 316 -13.64 6.80 -22.59
CA ALA A 316 -14.08 6.32 -23.89
C ALA A 316 -15.48 6.85 -24.22
N ILE A 317 -15.69 7.21 -25.49
CA ILE A 317 -17.03 7.59 -25.98
C ILE A 317 -17.91 6.34 -26.03
N ASP A 318 -17.41 5.30 -26.69
CA ASP A 318 -18.13 4.05 -26.89
C ASP A 318 -17.74 3.02 -25.84
N ARG A 319 -18.62 2.04 -25.65
CA ARG A 319 -18.38 0.95 -24.72
C ARG A 319 -17.23 0.08 -25.27
N PRO A 320 -16.11 -0.08 -24.56
CA PRO A 320 -15.08 -1.05 -24.93
C PRO A 320 -15.73 -2.44 -24.89
N SER A 321 -15.61 -3.24 -25.96
CA SER A 321 -16.19 -4.60 -26.17
C SER A 321 -17.61 -4.75 -26.78
N SER A 322 -18.18 -3.73 -27.44
CA SER A 322 -19.33 -3.99 -28.32
C SER A 322 -18.88 -4.85 -29.52
N THR A 323 -19.40 -6.08 -29.66
CA THR A 323 -19.17 -6.95 -30.83
C THR A 323 -19.46 -6.19 -32.14
N GLN A 324 -18.80 -6.50 -33.26
CA GLN A 324 -19.06 -5.86 -34.56
C GLN A 324 -20.56 -5.86 -34.95
N GLN A 325 -21.34 -6.85 -34.51
CA GLN A 325 -22.81 -6.87 -34.66
C GLN A 325 -23.54 -5.79 -33.83
N GLN A 326 -23.11 -5.48 -32.60
CA GLN A 326 -23.67 -4.37 -31.80
C GLN A 326 -23.24 -3.01 -32.35
N GLN A 327 -22.07 -2.93 -32.97
CA GLN A 327 -21.65 -1.73 -33.72
C GLN A 327 -22.49 -1.54 -35.00
N GLN A 328 -22.90 -2.62 -35.68
CA GLN A 328 -23.82 -2.54 -36.83
C GLN A 328 -25.25 -2.15 -36.43
N GLU A 329 -25.79 -2.66 -35.32
CA GLU A 329 -27.10 -2.21 -34.80
C GLU A 329 -27.07 -0.74 -34.34
N GLN A 330 -25.93 -0.26 -33.80
CA GLN A 330 -25.74 1.17 -33.47
C GLN A 330 -25.48 2.05 -34.70
N GLN A 331 -24.90 1.50 -35.78
CA GLN A 331 -24.77 2.22 -37.06
C GLN A 331 -26.13 2.49 -37.71
N HIS A 332 -27.15 1.70 -37.44
CA HIS A 332 -28.53 1.99 -37.84
C HIS A 332 -29.20 3.12 -37.03
N ASP A 333 -28.59 3.54 -35.90
CA ASP A 333 -29.07 4.60 -35.00
C ASP A 333 -28.23 5.91 -35.13
N LYS A 334 -27.58 6.13 -36.30
CA LYS A 334 -26.85 7.37 -36.68
C LYS A 334 -27.70 8.66 -36.71
N ARG A 335 -28.93 8.64 -36.19
CA ARG A 335 -29.85 9.79 -36.13
C ARG A 335 -29.98 10.44 -34.75
N LYS A 336 -29.28 9.95 -33.71
CA LYS A 336 -29.32 10.57 -32.38
C LYS A 336 -28.10 11.47 -32.18
N GLY A 337 -28.34 12.66 -31.60
CA GLY A 337 -27.33 13.68 -31.31
C GLY A 337 -26.23 13.22 -30.34
N PRO A 338 -25.50 14.15 -29.70
CA PRO A 338 -24.33 13.80 -28.89
C PRO A 338 -24.68 12.74 -27.83
N PRO A 339 -23.74 11.80 -27.55
CA PRO A 339 -24.00 10.73 -26.60
C PRO A 339 -24.42 11.31 -25.24
N LYS A 340 -25.37 10.65 -24.57
CA LYS A 340 -25.83 11.11 -23.25
C LYS A 340 -24.89 10.68 -22.12
N ILE A 341 -24.15 9.60 -22.35
CA ILE A 341 -23.20 9.00 -21.43
C ILE A 341 -21.88 8.73 -22.15
N ILE A 342 -20.80 8.77 -21.40
CA ILE A 342 -19.47 8.28 -21.78
C ILE A 342 -19.06 7.18 -20.78
N TRP A 343 -17.99 6.47 -21.09
CA TRP A 343 -17.48 5.39 -20.27
C TRP A 343 -16.17 5.79 -19.62
N PHE A 344 -16.13 5.71 -18.30
CA PHE A 344 -14.88 5.66 -17.57
C PHE A 344 -14.42 4.19 -17.53
N VAL A 345 -13.21 3.97 -18.01
CA VAL A 345 -12.55 2.66 -18.10
C VAL A 345 -11.49 2.61 -17.00
N PRO A 346 -11.77 1.96 -15.86
CA PRO A 346 -10.79 1.85 -14.79
C PRO A 346 -9.52 1.13 -15.25
N ALA A 347 -8.37 1.53 -14.74
CA ALA A 347 -7.11 0.82 -14.95
C ALA A 347 -7.15 -0.57 -14.29
N ASP A 348 -7.82 -0.65 -13.14
CA ASP A 348 -8.03 -1.89 -12.42
C ASP A 348 -9.15 -2.73 -13.05
N LYS A 349 -8.79 -3.89 -13.61
CA LYS A 349 -9.74 -4.82 -14.24
C LYS A 349 -10.72 -5.44 -13.24
N ARG A 350 -10.46 -5.36 -11.92
CA ARG A 350 -11.38 -5.82 -10.88
C ARG A 350 -12.64 -4.95 -10.81
N LEU A 351 -12.56 -3.72 -11.31
CA LEU A 351 -13.66 -2.77 -11.33
C LEU A 351 -14.42 -2.84 -12.64
N PRO A 352 -15.76 -2.78 -12.60
CA PRO A 352 -16.56 -2.71 -13.81
C PRO A 352 -16.42 -1.34 -14.48
N LEU A 353 -16.75 -1.28 -15.77
CA LEU A 353 -16.90 -0.02 -16.50
C LEU A 353 -17.91 0.88 -15.81
N VAL A 354 -17.61 2.19 -15.72
CA VAL A 354 -18.47 3.15 -15.04
C VAL A 354 -19.13 4.07 -16.08
N ALA A 355 -20.46 4.12 -16.06
CA ALA A 355 -21.22 5.01 -16.94
C ALA A 355 -21.23 6.43 -16.36
N VAL A 356 -20.68 7.39 -17.09
CA VAL A 356 -20.57 8.79 -16.65
C VAL A 356 -21.46 9.67 -17.53
N PRO A 357 -22.36 10.49 -16.95
CA PRO A 357 -23.13 11.45 -17.73
C PRO A 357 -22.22 12.47 -18.43
N VAL A 358 -22.50 12.81 -19.68
CA VAL A 358 -21.63 13.72 -20.47
C VAL A 358 -21.42 15.08 -19.85
N LYS A 359 -22.37 15.57 -19.04
CA LYS A 359 -22.19 16.81 -18.26
C LYS A 359 -21.01 16.80 -17.29
N HIS A 360 -20.49 15.61 -16.93
CA HIS A 360 -19.32 15.45 -16.05
C HIS A 360 -18.07 15.10 -16.87
N ALA A 361 -18.14 15.08 -18.20
CA ALA A 361 -16.97 14.90 -19.05
C ALA A 361 -16.14 16.19 -19.09
N PRO A 362 -14.81 16.10 -19.29
CA PRO A 362 -13.97 17.28 -19.51
C PRO A 362 -14.47 18.14 -20.68
N SER A 363 -14.26 19.46 -20.58
CA SER A 363 -14.60 20.39 -21.65
C SER A 363 -13.85 20.03 -22.93
N GLY A 364 -14.55 19.92 -24.06
CA GLY A 364 -13.93 19.57 -25.33
C GLY A 364 -13.72 18.06 -25.57
N PHE A 365 -13.97 17.20 -24.56
CA PHE A 365 -13.80 15.74 -24.70
C PHE A 365 -14.51 15.16 -25.92
N LEU A 366 -15.78 15.52 -26.15
CA LEU A 366 -16.54 15.00 -27.30
C LEU A 366 -15.99 15.44 -28.66
N LYS A 367 -15.28 16.57 -28.73
CA LYS A 367 -14.71 17.09 -29.98
C LYS A 367 -13.31 16.53 -30.25
N HIS A 368 -12.51 16.38 -29.20
CA HIS A 368 -11.09 16.07 -29.27
C HIS A 368 -10.73 14.78 -28.52
N HIS A 369 -11.62 13.78 -28.53
CA HIS A 369 -11.49 12.59 -27.66
C HIS A 369 -10.17 11.82 -27.85
N GLU A 370 -9.49 11.98 -28.99
CA GLU A 370 -8.18 11.37 -29.24
C GLU A 370 -7.07 11.96 -28.37
N GLU A 371 -7.12 13.26 -28.06
CA GLU A 371 -6.16 13.93 -27.18
C GLU A 371 -6.27 13.45 -25.72
N PHE A 372 -7.44 12.94 -25.34
CA PHE A 372 -7.74 12.44 -24.00
C PHE A 372 -7.37 10.96 -23.83
N LYS A 373 -7.00 10.24 -24.90
CA LYS A 373 -6.63 8.81 -24.82
C LYS A 373 -5.38 8.57 -23.97
N ASN A 374 -4.43 9.51 -24.03
CA ASN A 374 -3.14 9.42 -23.32
C ASN A 374 -3.16 10.18 -21.99
N ARG A 375 -4.34 10.47 -21.45
CA ARG A 375 -4.51 11.18 -20.18
C ARG A 375 -5.15 10.28 -19.15
N ILE A 376 -4.64 10.35 -17.93
CA ILE A 376 -5.15 9.58 -16.78
C ILE A 376 -6.15 10.47 -16.01
N PHE A 377 -7.31 9.90 -15.71
CA PHE A 377 -8.36 10.53 -14.94
C PHE A 377 -8.63 9.76 -13.66
N THR A 378 -9.10 10.47 -12.64
CA THR A 378 -9.67 9.86 -11.44
C THR A 378 -11.20 9.87 -11.54
N GLY A 379 -11.82 8.69 -11.41
CA GLY A 379 -13.27 8.51 -11.38
C GLY A 379 -13.76 7.99 -10.03
N SER A 380 -15.03 8.24 -9.72
CA SER A 380 -15.71 7.71 -8.53
C SER A 380 -17.03 7.02 -8.89
N VAL A 381 -17.38 5.97 -8.13
CA VAL A 381 -18.68 5.30 -8.26
C VAL A 381 -19.68 5.96 -7.32
N GLN A 382 -20.74 6.56 -7.88
CA GLN A 382 -21.77 7.25 -7.10
C GLN A 382 -22.94 6.33 -6.76
N ARG A 383 -23.43 5.55 -7.72
CA ARG A 383 -24.59 4.67 -7.52
C ARG A 383 -24.55 3.45 -8.41
N TRP A 384 -25.04 2.32 -7.90
CA TRP A 384 -25.24 1.10 -8.68
C TRP A 384 -26.64 0.55 -8.46
N PRO A 385 -27.62 0.89 -9.32
CA PRO A 385 -28.99 0.40 -9.19
C PRO A 385 -29.11 -1.11 -9.47
N VAL A 386 -30.06 -1.79 -8.82
CA VAL A 386 -30.34 -3.22 -8.99
C VAL A 386 -30.71 -3.63 -10.43
N THR A 387 -31.15 -2.68 -11.26
CA THR A 387 -31.53 -2.88 -12.66
C THR A 387 -30.42 -2.59 -13.66
N SER A 388 -29.24 -2.15 -13.21
CA SER A 388 -28.15 -1.69 -14.09
C SER A 388 -26.96 -2.64 -14.02
N LEU A 389 -26.47 -3.08 -15.18
CA LEU A 389 -25.26 -3.91 -15.27
C LEU A 389 -24.01 -3.17 -14.80
N HIS A 390 -23.95 -1.86 -15.08
CA HIS A 390 -22.80 -1.01 -14.78
C HIS A 390 -23.17 0.05 -13.74
N PRO A 391 -22.23 0.44 -12.86
CA PRO A 391 -22.41 1.58 -11.97
C PRO A 391 -22.46 2.91 -12.74
N PHE A 392 -23.08 3.91 -12.11
CA PHE A 392 -23.01 5.30 -12.55
C PHE A 392 -22.03 6.07 -11.66
N GLY A 393 -21.23 6.93 -12.28
CA GLY A 393 -20.17 7.67 -11.59
C GLY A 393 -19.95 9.08 -12.11
N SER A 394 -18.93 9.71 -11.55
CA SER A 394 -18.40 11.02 -11.97
C SER A 394 -16.90 10.94 -12.22
N ILE A 395 -16.39 11.85 -13.06
CA ILE A 395 -14.97 12.15 -13.11
C ILE A 395 -14.70 13.22 -12.05
N GLU A 396 -13.72 12.98 -11.20
CA GLU A 396 -13.33 13.89 -10.13
C GLU A 396 -12.26 14.87 -10.62
N ARG A 397 -11.20 14.36 -11.27
CA ARG A 397 -10.10 15.18 -11.78
C ARG A 397 -9.35 14.51 -12.93
N GLU A 398 -8.72 15.36 -13.75
CA GLU A 398 -7.62 14.95 -14.62
C GLU A 398 -6.33 14.90 -13.79
N ILE A 399 -5.55 13.82 -13.91
CA ILE A 399 -4.28 13.68 -13.20
C ILE A 399 -3.13 14.22 -14.06
N GLY A 400 -3.08 13.82 -15.34
CA GLY A 400 -2.05 14.26 -16.29
C GLY A 400 -1.79 13.25 -17.41
N TRP A 401 -0.64 13.38 -18.07
CA TRP A 401 -0.25 12.56 -19.22
C TRP A 401 0.36 11.22 -18.80
N MET A 402 0.09 10.16 -19.58
CA MET A 402 0.77 8.88 -19.41
C MET A 402 2.26 9.04 -19.71
N GLY A 403 3.09 8.44 -18.86
CA GLY A 403 4.55 8.48 -18.94
C GLY A 403 5.18 9.36 -17.87
N GLU A 404 4.49 10.39 -17.41
CA GLU A 404 4.97 11.23 -16.30
C GLU A 404 4.88 10.48 -14.97
N LEU A 405 6.01 10.28 -14.28
CA LEU A 405 6.05 9.56 -13.00
C LEU A 405 5.16 10.19 -11.92
N PRO A 406 5.16 11.52 -11.70
CA PRO A 406 4.27 12.12 -10.71
C PRO A 406 2.77 11.89 -11.00
N VAL A 407 2.39 11.70 -12.26
CA VAL A 407 1.01 11.37 -12.66
C VAL A 407 0.68 9.94 -12.25
N HIS A 408 1.60 8.99 -12.52
CA HIS A 408 1.45 7.60 -12.12
C HIS A 408 1.43 7.43 -10.58
N SER A 409 2.28 8.13 -9.85
CA SER A 409 2.26 8.14 -8.36
C SER A 409 0.92 8.64 -7.82
N LYS A 410 0.34 9.71 -8.39
CA LYS A 410 -0.99 10.22 -8.01
C LYS A 410 -2.12 9.25 -8.35
N ALA A 411 -2.01 8.57 -9.50
CA ALA A 411 -2.97 7.54 -9.90
C ALA A 411 -2.96 6.36 -8.92
N LEU A 412 -1.77 5.90 -8.54
CA LEU A 412 -1.54 4.87 -7.54
C LEU A 412 -2.14 5.27 -6.18
N MET A 413 -1.86 6.48 -5.67
CA MET A 413 -2.46 6.96 -4.41
C MET A 413 -3.98 6.89 -4.42
N SER A 414 -4.60 7.27 -5.54
CA SER A 414 -6.06 7.22 -5.72
C SER A 414 -6.57 5.77 -5.68
N ASP A 415 -5.88 4.86 -6.36
CA ASP A 415 -6.23 3.43 -6.45
C ASP A 415 -6.15 2.70 -5.11
N HIS A 416 -5.22 3.10 -4.23
CA HIS A 416 -5.09 2.58 -2.85
C HIS A 416 -5.96 3.35 -1.83
N HIS A 417 -6.78 4.30 -2.29
CA HIS A 417 -7.67 5.11 -1.43
C HIS A 417 -6.92 5.89 -0.34
N LEU A 418 -5.72 6.35 -0.67
CA LEU A 418 -4.87 7.17 0.18
C LEU A 418 -5.06 8.65 -0.19
N LYS A 419 -5.04 9.51 0.83
CA LYS A 419 -5.31 10.94 0.65
C LYS A 419 -4.01 11.65 0.29
N ASP A 420 -3.90 12.11 -0.96
CA ASP A 420 -2.74 12.83 -1.50
C ASP A 420 -2.98 14.35 -1.66
N ILE A 421 -4.14 14.83 -1.20
CA ILE A 421 -4.58 16.23 -1.34
C ILE A 421 -3.89 17.11 -0.28
N ASP A 422 -3.58 18.34 -0.64
CA ASP A 422 -3.04 19.35 0.27
C ASP A 422 -3.91 19.57 1.51
N PHE A 423 -3.27 19.92 2.62
CA PHE A 423 -3.97 20.27 3.85
C PHE A 423 -4.83 21.52 3.64
N THR A 424 -6.04 21.49 4.19
CA THR A 424 -6.93 22.65 4.10
C THR A 424 -6.34 23.85 4.84
N PRO A 425 -6.64 25.10 4.44
CA PRO A 425 -6.15 26.29 5.14
C PRO A 425 -6.51 26.31 6.63
N ALA A 426 -7.65 25.72 7.00
CA ALA A 426 -8.07 25.59 8.41
C ALA A 426 -7.13 24.67 9.21
N VAL A 427 -6.67 23.56 8.62
CA VAL A 427 -5.69 22.67 9.26
C VAL A 427 -4.34 23.40 9.40
N LEU A 428 -3.87 24.06 8.34
CA LEU A 428 -2.60 24.80 8.34
C LEU A 428 -2.59 25.95 9.36
N GLN A 429 -3.72 26.65 9.50
CA GLN A 429 -3.87 27.73 10.46
C GLN A 429 -3.89 27.20 11.90
N GLU A 430 -4.62 26.12 12.18
CA GLU A 430 -4.65 25.52 13.51
C GLU A 430 -3.26 25.00 13.91
N SER A 431 -2.58 24.30 13.00
CA SER A 431 -1.26 23.73 13.25
C SER A 431 -0.17 24.77 13.48
N SER A 432 -0.27 25.96 12.86
CA SER A 432 0.66 27.08 13.07
C SER A 432 0.39 27.88 14.36
N THR A 433 -0.80 27.77 14.94
CA THR A 433 -1.15 28.42 16.21
C THR A 433 -0.82 27.58 17.45
N CYS A 434 -0.20 26.41 17.26
CA CYS A 434 0.27 25.58 18.37
C CYS A 434 1.18 26.41 19.29
N PRO A 435 0.90 26.45 20.62
CA PRO A 435 1.75 27.19 21.54
C PRO A 435 3.19 26.72 21.40
N ASN A 436 4.11 27.63 21.06
CA ASN A 436 5.54 27.36 21.07
C ASN A 436 5.97 27.06 22.51
N HIS A 437 5.87 25.80 22.92
CA HIS A 437 6.42 25.33 24.20
C HIS A 437 7.97 25.43 24.21
N ALA A 438 8.59 25.75 23.07
CA ALA A 438 10.03 25.82 22.86
C ALA A 438 10.63 27.25 22.93
N THR A 439 9.88 28.27 23.33
CA THR A 439 10.44 29.63 23.48
C THR A 439 10.22 30.16 24.89
N THR A 440 10.82 29.48 25.88
CA THR A 440 11.11 30.15 27.15
C THR A 440 12.50 30.75 27.02
N SER A 441 12.58 32.06 26.84
CA SER A 441 13.83 32.81 26.88
C SER A 441 14.65 32.40 28.11
N ALA A 442 15.91 32.06 27.89
CA ALA A 442 16.89 31.79 28.93
C ALA A 442 16.79 32.85 30.05
N GLY A 443 16.31 32.45 31.24
CA GLY A 443 16.27 33.32 32.41
C GLY A 443 14.95 33.46 33.17
N SER A 444 13.84 32.82 32.76
CA SER A 444 12.62 32.80 33.61
C SER A 444 12.52 31.53 34.46
N PRO A 445 12.23 31.64 35.78
CA PRO A 445 12.14 30.51 36.71
C PRO A 445 10.82 29.73 36.58
N HIS A 446 10.38 29.46 35.36
CA HIS A 446 9.17 28.67 35.05
C HIS A 446 9.47 27.17 34.80
N GLU A 447 10.67 26.69 35.15
CA GLU A 447 11.12 25.29 35.04
C GLU A 447 10.25 24.26 35.79
N LYS A 448 9.24 24.68 36.57
CA LYS A 448 8.29 23.80 37.28
C LYS A 448 6.89 23.74 36.68
N GLU A 449 6.59 24.46 35.59
CA GLU A 449 5.18 24.78 35.27
C GLU A 449 4.42 23.75 34.40
N HIS A 450 5.05 22.65 33.95
CA HIS A 450 4.35 21.61 33.16
C HIS A 450 4.59 20.16 33.62
N GLY A 451 5.26 19.95 34.76
CA GLY A 451 5.53 18.60 35.29
C GLY A 451 6.41 17.73 34.38
N ARG A 452 7.26 18.35 33.54
CA ARG A 452 8.24 17.66 32.69
C ARG A 452 9.59 17.58 33.41
N LEU A 453 10.28 16.46 33.28
CA LEU A 453 11.66 16.31 33.74
C LEU A 453 12.62 16.92 32.71
N ASP A 454 13.53 17.77 33.17
CA ASP A 454 14.55 18.37 32.33
C ASP A 454 15.69 17.38 32.07
N LEU A 455 15.88 17.01 30.80
CA LEU A 455 16.94 16.13 30.32
C LEU A 455 17.81 16.82 29.26
N ARG A 456 17.79 18.16 29.17
CA ARG A 456 18.59 18.90 28.16
C ARG A 456 20.10 18.74 28.34
N SER A 457 20.55 18.46 29.56
CA SER A 457 21.96 18.18 29.85
C SER A 457 22.38 16.74 29.53
N LEU A 458 21.43 15.86 29.20
CA LEU A 458 21.71 14.49 28.80
C LEU A 458 22.12 14.48 27.32
N HIS A 459 23.16 13.73 26.97
CA HIS A 459 23.57 13.58 25.58
C HIS A 459 22.61 12.64 24.85
N ALA A 460 21.51 13.20 24.33
CA ALA A 460 20.55 12.49 23.50
C ALA A 460 20.86 12.72 22.02
N PHE A 461 20.61 11.73 21.17
CA PHE A 461 20.97 11.79 19.74
C PHE A 461 19.93 11.15 18.82
N THR A 462 19.80 11.66 17.60
CA THR A 462 19.00 11.09 16.51
C THR A 462 19.89 10.37 15.49
N LEU A 463 19.32 9.46 14.70
CA LEU A 463 20.08 8.69 13.70
C LEU A 463 19.33 8.52 12.37
N GLU A 464 18.24 7.77 12.32
CA GLU A 464 17.46 7.53 11.08
C GLU A 464 16.21 8.42 10.97
N SER A 465 15.66 8.87 12.11
CA SER A 465 14.37 9.53 12.19
C SER A 465 14.40 10.68 13.17
N ASP A 466 13.70 11.75 12.82
CA ASP A 466 13.52 12.93 13.67
C ASP A 466 12.40 12.75 14.72
N ASP A 467 11.77 11.57 14.78
CA ASP A 467 10.65 11.28 15.70
C ASP A 467 11.13 10.86 17.10
N HIS A 468 12.34 10.30 17.18
CA HIS A 468 12.87 9.76 18.41
C HIS A 468 14.38 9.93 18.52
N ALA A 469 14.86 9.98 19.76
CA ALA A 469 16.27 10.04 20.11
C ALA A 469 16.61 8.96 21.13
N PHE A 470 17.89 8.61 21.20
CA PHE A 470 18.45 7.67 22.17
C PHE A 470 19.39 8.39 23.12
N SER A 471 19.65 7.82 24.30
CA SER A 471 20.70 8.29 25.21
C SER A 471 21.26 7.15 26.04
N ILE A 472 22.47 7.34 26.57
CA ILE A 472 23.08 6.44 27.55
C ILE A 472 23.77 7.25 28.64
N LYS A 473 23.67 6.77 29.88
CA LYS A 473 24.37 7.33 31.04
C LYS A 473 24.79 6.22 32.00
N PRO A 474 26.04 6.18 32.49
CA PRO A 474 26.43 5.24 33.53
C PRO A 474 25.75 5.60 34.86
N LEU A 475 25.37 4.58 35.62
CA LEU A 475 24.85 4.69 36.98
C LEU A 475 25.82 4.03 37.97
N ASP A 476 25.57 4.27 39.25
CA ASP A 476 26.28 3.58 40.32
C ASP A 476 26.05 2.06 40.25
N ASN A 477 26.99 1.28 40.78
CA ASN A 477 26.96 -0.19 40.83
C ASN A 477 27.11 -0.90 39.46
N GLY A 478 27.59 -0.22 38.43
CA GLY A 478 27.86 -0.82 37.11
C GLY A 478 26.61 -1.03 36.25
N LEU A 479 25.52 -0.34 36.58
CA LEU A 479 24.32 -0.24 35.75
C LEU A 479 24.47 0.91 34.73
N PHE A 480 23.67 0.86 33.68
CA PHE A 480 23.51 1.94 32.70
C PHE A 480 22.05 2.36 32.65
N GLU A 481 21.80 3.66 32.55
CA GLU A 481 20.51 4.22 32.18
C GLU A 481 20.51 4.43 30.68
N VAL A 482 19.66 3.69 29.96
CA VAL A 482 19.47 3.85 28.52
C VAL A 482 18.10 4.48 28.30
N GLY A 483 18.05 5.53 27.48
CA GLY A 483 16.85 6.30 27.21
C GLY A 483 16.37 6.16 25.77
N VAL A 484 15.05 6.04 25.60
CA VAL A 484 14.35 6.26 24.34
C VAL A 484 13.43 7.47 24.52
N HIS A 485 13.59 8.49 23.68
CA HIS A 485 12.88 9.76 23.80
C HIS A 485 12.09 10.03 22.52
N ALA A 486 10.76 9.86 22.57
CA ALA A 486 9.88 10.15 21.44
C ALA A 486 9.33 11.58 21.55
N VAL A 487 9.15 12.30 20.44
CA VAL A 487 8.48 13.61 20.45
C VAL A 487 7.07 13.52 21.04
N ASP A 488 6.70 14.48 21.91
CA ASP A 488 5.39 14.52 22.56
C ASP A 488 4.34 15.27 21.71
N VAL A 489 3.90 14.64 20.62
CA VAL A 489 2.87 15.19 19.72
C VAL A 489 1.52 15.27 20.42
N ALA A 490 1.21 14.33 21.33
CA ALA A 490 -0.03 14.33 22.10
C ALA A 490 -0.21 15.57 22.98
N SER A 491 0.88 16.26 23.35
CA SER A 491 0.81 17.56 24.05
C SER A 491 0.48 18.73 23.13
N MET A 492 0.79 18.61 21.83
CA MET A 492 0.62 19.66 20.83
C MET A 492 -0.74 19.56 20.12
N ILE A 493 -1.17 18.34 19.76
CA ILE A 493 -2.40 18.08 19.02
C ILE A 493 -3.47 17.51 19.97
N ARG A 494 -4.44 18.36 20.32
CA ARG A 494 -5.56 17.96 21.17
C ARG A 494 -6.55 17.07 20.42
N PRO A 495 -7.21 16.11 21.10
CA PRO A 495 -8.24 15.26 20.49
C PRO A 495 -9.39 16.07 19.88
N ASN A 496 -9.96 15.56 18.79
CA ASN A 496 -11.15 16.10 18.09
C ASN A 496 -10.99 17.51 17.49
N THR A 497 -9.77 18.05 17.44
CA THR A 497 -9.43 19.26 16.70
C THR A 497 -9.51 19.02 15.18
N ILE A 498 -9.36 20.08 14.36
CA ILE A 498 -9.38 19.91 12.90
C ILE A 498 -8.14 19.11 12.46
N THR A 499 -6.98 19.42 13.04
CA THR A 499 -5.72 18.71 12.77
C THR A 499 -5.79 17.26 13.22
N ASP A 500 -6.36 16.97 14.40
CA ASP A 500 -6.55 15.59 14.88
C ASP A 500 -7.46 14.77 13.96
N ARG A 501 -8.56 15.36 13.46
CA ARG A 501 -9.47 14.66 12.55
C ARG A 501 -8.83 14.39 11.19
N GLU A 502 -8.00 15.31 10.69
CA GLU A 502 -7.21 15.12 9.48
C GLU A 502 -6.16 14.01 9.67
N ALA A 503 -5.41 14.04 10.78
CA ALA A 503 -4.43 13.02 11.12
C ALA A 503 -5.08 11.65 11.28
N ARG A 504 -6.26 11.58 11.91
CA ARG A 504 -7.07 10.36 12.03
C ARG A 504 -7.54 9.85 10.67
N GLU A 505 -7.97 10.73 9.76
CA GLU A 505 -8.41 10.34 8.42
C GLU A 505 -7.27 9.74 7.60
N ARG A 506 -6.07 10.33 7.68
CA ARG A 506 -4.84 9.84 7.01
C ARG A 506 -4.30 8.57 7.68
N ALA A 507 -4.30 8.52 9.01
CA ALA A 507 -3.82 7.47 9.92
C ALA A 507 -2.33 7.11 9.83
N VAL A 508 -1.73 7.16 8.65
CA VAL A 508 -0.32 6.84 8.39
C VAL A 508 0.27 7.80 7.36
N ALA A 509 1.55 8.14 7.48
CA ALA A 509 2.32 8.80 6.43
C ALA A 509 2.69 7.79 5.34
N VAL A 510 2.45 8.12 4.07
CA VAL A 510 2.64 7.19 2.95
C VAL A 510 3.99 7.39 2.31
N ARG A 511 4.85 6.36 2.36
CA ARG A 511 6.20 6.42 1.78
C ARG A 511 6.17 5.93 0.34
N LEU A 512 6.36 6.86 -0.59
CA LEU A 512 6.60 6.57 -2.00
C LEU A 512 8.10 6.71 -2.30
N VAL A 513 8.53 6.22 -3.46
CA VAL A 513 9.95 6.25 -3.84
C VAL A 513 10.48 7.68 -3.94
N GLU A 514 9.70 8.59 -4.49
CA GLU A 514 10.10 9.98 -4.71
C GLU A 514 9.84 10.93 -3.54
N ARG A 515 8.89 10.57 -2.66
CA ARG A 515 8.47 11.44 -1.56
C ARG A 515 7.66 10.69 -0.51
N THR A 516 7.59 11.27 0.68
CA THR A 516 6.62 10.88 1.72
C THR A 516 5.42 11.81 1.68
N VAL A 517 4.21 11.25 1.67
CA VAL A 517 2.96 12.01 1.87
C VAL A 517 2.68 12.05 3.37
N PRO A 518 2.78 13.22 4.02
CA PRO A 518 2.79 13.28 5.47
C PRO A 518 1.40 13.13 6.07
N MET A 519 1.34 12.59 7.30
CA MET A 519 0.12 12.51 8.10
C MET A 519 -0.26 13.87 8.69
N LEU A 520 0.75 14.67 9.06
CA LEU A 520 0.61 16.01 9.63
C LEU A 520 1.17 17.06 8.65
N PRO A 521 0.79 18.34 8.78
CA PRO A 521 1.37 19.40 7.95
C PRO A 521 2.90 19.51 8.14
N GLU A 522 3.67 19.53 7.05
CA GLU A 522 5.14 19.60 7.12
C GLU A 522 5.65 20.82 7.90
N ALA A 523 4.93 21.95 7.80
CA ALA A 523 5.25 23.15 8.56
C ALA A 523 5.18 22.90 10.08
N PHE A 524 4.21 22.10 10.54
CA PHE A 524 4.07 21.73 11.94
C PHE A 524 5.22 20.82 12.39
N ASP A 525 5.57 19.83 11.56
CA ASP A 525 6.64 18.89 11.86
C ASP A 525 7.97 19.61 12.01
N LEU A 526 8.30 20.50 11.06
CA LEU A 526 9.56 21.25 11.05
C LEU A 526 9.64 22.31 12.16
N GLU A 527 8.55 23.02 12.43
CA GLU A 527 8.56 24.12 13.39
C GLU A 527 8.50 23.62 14.84
N HIS A 528 7.67 22.61 15.12
CA HIS A 528 7.29 22.27 16.49
C HIS A 528 7.72 20.87 16.92
N ALA A 529 7.60 19.85 16.05
CA ALA A 529 7.62 18.46 16.49
C ALA A 529 8.99 17.78 16.32
N ARG A 530 9.54 17.77 15.10
CA ARG A 530 10.79 17.07 14.77
C ARG A 530 11.93 17.43 15.74
N LEU A 531 12.66 16.40 16.15
CA LEU A 531 13.85 16.49 17.00
C LEU A 531 15.05 17.01 16.19
N ILE A 532 14.94 18.27 15.75
CA ILE A 532 16.00 18.96 15.01
C ILE A 532 17.23 19.10 15.93
N PRO A 533 18.43 18.71 15.46
CA PRO A 533 19.65 18.82 16.23
C PRO A 533 19.86 20.21 16.83
N GLY A 534 20.20 20.25 18.13
CA GLY A 534 20.44 21.46 18.90
C GLY A 534 19.19 22.25 19.30
N LYS A 535 17.97 21.85 18.92
CA LYS A 535 16.73 22.50 19.36
C LYS A 535 16.10 21.79 20.56
N GLU A 536 15.58 22.57 21.50
CA GLU A 536 14.82 22.04 22.64
C GLU A 536 13.44 21.55 22.19
N ARG A 537 13.08 20.31 22.56
CA ARG A 537 11.80 19.70 22.21
C ARG A 537 11.17 18.97 23.40
N PRO A 538 9.83 19.07 23.56
CA PRO A 538 9.12 18.25 24.53
C PRO A 538 9.07 16.79 24.04
N ALA A 539 9.39 15.86 24.94
CA ALA A 539 9.42 14.45 24.64
C ALA A 539 8.64 13.63 25.69
N LEU A 540 8.33 12.39 25.31
CA LEU A 540 7.96 11.31 26.19
C LEU A 540 9.13 10.34 26.23
N SER A 541 9.68 10.13 27.42
CA SER A 541 10.89 9.32 27.59
C SER A 541 10.61 8.06 28.37
N VAL A 542 11.24 6.97 27.92
CA VAL A 542 11.36 5.70 28.62
C VAL A 542 12.83 5.55 29.00
N LEU A 543 13.13 5.62 30.29
CA LEU A 543 14.47 5.45 30.85
C LEU A 543 14.55 4.08 31.52
N CYS A 544 15.42 3.22 31.01
CA CYS A 544 15.60 1.86 31.47
C CYS A 544 16.96 1.71 32.15
N HIS A 545 16.96 1.22 33.40
CA HIS A 545 18.18 0.83 34.10
C HIS A 545 18.50 -0.61 33.73
N VAL A 546 19.62 -0.80 33.04
CA VAL A 546 20.06 -2.08 32.50
C VAL A 546 21.44 -2.45 33.00
N THR A 547 21.68 -3.75 33.19
CA THR A 547 23.02 -4.27 33.41
C THR A 547 23.83 -4.24 32.11
N LYS A 548 25.16 -4.42 32.20
CA LYS A 548 26.03 -4.61 31.02
C LYS A 548 25.58 -5.77 30.10
N ASN A 549 24.90 -6.77 30.66
CA ASN A 549 24.37 -7.92 29.93
C ASN A 549 22.94 -7.68 29.41
N GLY A 550 22.45 -6.43 29.42
CA GLY A 550 21.12 -6.07 28.96
C GLY A 550 19.96 -6.60 29.82
N SER A 551 20.19 -6.94 31.09
CA SER A 551 19.09 -7.30 32.00
C SER A 551 18.40 -6.04 32.53
N LEU A 552 17.09 -5.93 32.33
CA LEU A 552 16.28 -4.80 32.80
C LEU A 552 16.07 -4.89 34.32
N MET A 553 16.45 -3.82 35.03
CA MET A 553 16.30 -3.71 36.49
C MET A 553 15.16 -2.79 36.90
N HIS A 554 15.00 -1.66 36.21
CA HIS A 554 13.99 -0.66 36.52
C HIS A 554 13.64 0.16 35.27
N THR A 555 12.40 0.62 35.21
CA THR A 555 11.92 1.50 34.13
C THR A 555 11.24 2.72 34.72
N TRP A 556 11.64 3.89 34.25
CA TRP A 556 10.92 5.14 34.46
C TRP A 556 10.31 5.62 33.14
N ILE A 557 9.04 6.05 33.16
CA ILE A 557 8.35 6.62 32.00
C ILE A 557 7.77 7.97 32.41
N GLY A 558 8.01 8.99 31.60
CA GLY A 558 7.52 10.33 31.92
C GLY A 558 7.67 11.34 30.80
N LYS A 559 7.10 12.52 31.04
CA LYS A 559 7.24 13.68 30.15
C LYS A 559 8.56 14.38 30.41
N THR A 560 9.26 14.75 29.36
CA THR A 560 10.59 15.36 29.43
C THR A 560 10.73 16.53 28.48
N VAL A 561 11.84 17.26 28.63
CA VAL A 561 12.37 18.19 27.63
C VAL A 561 13.79 17.75 27.30
N ILE A 562 14.10 17.59 26.02
CA ILE A 562 15.41 17.15 25.53
C ILE A 562 15.98 18.14 24.52
N GLN A 563 17.28 18.07 24.30
CA GLN A 563 17.98 18.72 23.20
C GLN A 563 18.86 17.65 22.54
N ALA A 564 18.44 17.16 21.37
CA ALA A 564 19.14 16.08 20.70
C ALA A 564 20.30 16.61 19.84
N SER A 565 21.38 15.85 19.72
CA SER A 565 22.44 16.00 18.71
C SER A 565 22.18 15.10 17.50
N GLU A 566 22.91 15.33 16.42
CA GLU A 566 22.87 14.49 15.22
C GLU A 566 23.94 13.40 15.31
N GLY A 567 23.52 12.14 15.17
CA GLY A 567 24.43 11.00 15.13
C GLY A 567 25.03 10.63 16.49
N MET A 568 25.80 9.54 16.50
CA MET A 568 26.29 8.90 17.72
C MET A 568 27.74 9.29 18.09
N ASN A 569 28.40 10.08 17.25
CA ASN A 569 29.86 10.29 17.33
C ASN A 569 30.33 11.00 18.61
N ASP A 570 29.47 11.81 19.22
CA ASP A 570 29.81 12.64 20.38
C ASP A 570 29.38 11.99 21.72
N ILE A 571 29.10 10.68 21.71
CA ILE A 571 28.55 9.97 22.87
C ILE A 571 29.62 9.27 23.67
N ASP A 572 29.75 9.71 24.91
CA ASP A 572 30.42 8.94 25.94
C ASP A 572 29.67 7.60 26.12
N TYR A 573 30.40 6.49 25.98
CA TYR A 573 29.90 5.11 26.12
C TYR A 573 29.13 4.51 24.93
N GLN A 574 29.42 4.97 23.70
CA GLN A 574 28.91 4.37 22.47
C GLN A 574 29.08 2.84 22.42
N ASP A 575 30.29 2.34 22.69
CA ASP A 575 30.58 0.89 22.60
C ASP A 575 29.71 0.09 23.59
N GLN A 576 29.56 0.58 24.82
CA GLN A 576 28.74 -0.09 25.84
C GLN A 576 27.26 -0.06 25.47
N LEU A 577 26.77 1.00 24.82
CA LEU A 577 25.40 1.05 24.29
C LEU A 577 25.18 -0.05 23.25
N LEU A 578 26.12 -0.21 22.31
CA LEU A 578 26.04 -1.25 21.29
C LEU A 578 26.15 -2.65 21.89
N ASP A 579 27.04 -2.88 22.86
CA ASP A 579 27.17 -4.15 23.58
C ASP A 579 25.88 -4.54 24.33
N ILE A 580 25.22 -3.56 24.97
CA ILE A 580 23.92 -3.75 25.62
C ILE A 580 22.86 -4.15 24.57
N CYS A 581 22.81 -3.44 23.44
CA CYS A 581 21.86 -3.74 22.37
C CYS A 581 22.11 -5.12 21.73
N GLN A 582 23.37 -5.51 21.55
CA GLN A 582 23.75 -6.85 21.09
C GLN A 582 23.33 -7.93 22.08
N SER A 583 23.46 -7.67 23.38
CA SER A 583 23.01 -8.58 24.44
C SER A 583 21.48 -8.75 24.43
N LEU A 584 20.74 -7.65 24.25
CA LEU A 584 19.28 -7.66 24.10
C LEU A 584 18.85 -8.46 22.86
N GLN A 585 19.47 -8.19 21.71
CA GLN A 585 19.24 -8.91 20.46
C GLN A 585 19.50 -10.40 20.62
N THR A 586 20.64 -10.77 21.22
CA THR A 586 21.04 -12.17 21.42
C THR A 586 20.03 -12.91 22.29
N ARG A 587 19.61 -12.33 23.42
CA ARG A 587 18.56 -12.91 24.27
C ARG A 587 17.26 -13.10 23.49
N ARG A 588 16.79 -12.05 22.80
CA ARG A 588 15.53 -12.09 22.05
C ARG A 588 15.54 -13.15 20.95
N ILE A 589 16.63 -13.27 20.20
CA ILE A 589 16.74 -14.22 19.08
C ILE A 589 16.98 -15.66 19.56
N GLN A 590 17.88 -15.85 20.52
CA GLN A 590 18.33 -17.19 20.94
C GLN A 590 17.47 -17.79 22.06
N GLU A 591 17.06 -16.99 23.05
CA GLU A 591 16.29 -17.46 24.20
C GLU A 591 14.78 -17.35 23.97
N ASP A 592 14.30 -16.21 23.46
CA ASP A 592 12.85 -15.95 23.32
C ASP A 592 12.26 -16.42 21.98
N GLY A 593 13.11 -16.68 20.98
CA GLY A 593 12.70 -17.14 19.65
C GLY A 593 12.25 -16.02 18.70
N GLY A 594 12.79 -14.81 18.85
CA GLY A 594 12.55 -13.68 17.95
C GLY A 594 13.35 -13.75 16.64
N LEU A 595 12.93 -12.94 15.67
CA LEU A 595 13.57 -12.75 14.36
C LEU A 595 14.61 -11.63 14.39
N CYS A 596 15.59 -11.66 13.47
CA CYS A 596 16.51 -10.54 13.29
C CYS A 596 15.74 -9.27 12.84
N LEU A 597 16.12 -8.09 13.35
CA LEU A 597 15.49 -6.81 12.96
C LEU A 597 16.13 -6.17 11.72
N ALA A 598 17.17 -6.81 11.16
CA ALA A 598 17.81 -6.38 9.93
C ALA A 598 16.86 -6.54 8.75
N ARG A 599 16.85 -5.57 7.84
CA ARG A 599 15.96 -5.51 6.69
C ARG A 599 16.73 -5.54 5.39
N SER A 600 16.11 -6.13 4.38
CA SER A 600 16.50 -5.96 2.97
C SER A 600 15.51 -4.99 2.34
N TYR A 601 16.00 -3.97 1.64
CA TYR A 601 15.12 -2.99 0.97
C TYR A 601 15.77 -2.43 -0.30
N GLN A 602 14.93 -1.83 -1.15
CA GLN A 602 15.37 -1.19 -2.38
C GLN A 602 15.68 0.29 -2.16
N LYS A 603 16.82 0.74 -2.65
CA LYS A 603 17.20 2.14 -2.73
C LYS A 603 17.21 2.59 -4.19
N PHE A 604 16.57 3.73 -4.44
CA PHE A 604 16.46 4.35 -5.76
C PHE A 604 17.26 5.66 -5.76
N ASP A 605 18.23 5.78 -6.65
CA ASP A 605 18.93 7.04 -6.86
C ASP A 605 18.20 7.79 -7.97
N ILE A 606 17.51 8.88 -7.64
CA ILE A 606 16.62 9.60 -8.55
C ILE A 606 17.34 10.79 -9.21
N MET A 607 17.17 10.95 -10.53
CA MET A 607 17.67 12.11 -11.27
C MET A 607 16.88 13.38 -10.92
N SER A 608 17.60 14.47 -10.72
CA SER A 608 16.99 15.76 -10.36
C SER A 608 16.24 16.47 -11.50
N ASP A 609 16.49 16.10 -12.76
CA ASP A 609 15.96 16.78 -13.94
C ASP A 609 14.58 16.24 -14.38
N ASN A 610 14.43 14.92 -14.45
CA ASN A 610 13.25 14.25 -15.03
C ASN A 610 12.51 13.36 -14.02
N GLY A 611 13.06 13.14 -12.82
CA GLY A 611 12.48 12.30 -11.77
C GLY A 611 12.55 10.80 -12.02
N TYR A 612 13.21 10.34 -13.09
CA TYR A 612 13.49 8.93 -13.34
C TYR A 612 14.65 8.44 -12.48
N PRO A 613 14.63 7.18 -12.02
CA PRO A 613 15.73 6.58 -11.28
C PRO A 613 16.95 6.33 -12.17
N CYS A 614 18.13 6.82 -11.77
CA CYS A 614 19.46 6.46 -12.27
C CYS A 614 19.78 4.99 -12.04
N GLN A 615 19.51 4.51 -10.83
CA GLN A 615 19.94 3.21 -10.39
C GLN A 615 18.95 2.67 -9.36
N VAL A 616 18.76 1.36 -9.37
CA VAL A 616 18.02 0.61 -8.37
C VAL A 616 19.00 -0.35 -7.70
N THR A 617 19.15 -0.26 -6.38
CA THR A 617 20.05 -1.12 -5.61
C THR A 617 19.28 -1.82 -4.49
N ARG A 618 19.59 -3.10 -4.27
CA ARG A 618 19.13 -3.83 -3.08
C ARG A 618 20.14 -3.64 -1.96
N VAL A 619 19.70 -3.12 -0.84
CA VAL A 619 20.49 -2.91 0.37
C VAL A 619 20.10 -3.96 1.39
N HIS A 620 21.11 -4.61 1.98
CA HIS A 620 20.93 -5.58 3.06
C HIS A 620 21.56 -5.02 4.33
N GLU A 621 20.74 -4.78 5.35
CA GLU A 621 21.26 -4.49 6.68
C GLU A 621 21.84 -5.76 7.30
N HIS A 622 22.86 -5.59 8.14
CA HIS A 622 23.45 -6.66 8.93
C HIS A 622 23.02 -6.58 10.39
N LYS A 623 22.99 -7.73 11.06
CA LYS A 623 22.58 -7.82 12.48
C LYS A 623 23.40 -6.95 13.45
N HIS A 624 24.63 -6.60 13.06
CA HIS A 624 25.55 -5.78 13.84
C HIS A 624 25.54 -4.30 13.46
N ASP A 625 24.72 -3.91 12.48
CA ASP A 625 24.59 -2.50 12.10
C ASP A 625 24.01 -1.71 13.27
N THR A 626 24.56 -0.51 13.50
CA THR A 626 24.16 0.38 14.59
C THR A 626 22.65 0.60 14.64
N ASN A 627 22.02 0.87 13.49
CA ASN A 627 20.59 1.13 13.40
C ASN A 627 19.77 -0.11 13.81
N VAL A 628 20.20 -1.30 13.38
CA VAL A 628 19.54 -2.57 13.72
C VAL A 628 19.62 -2.83 15.22
N LEU A 629 20.78 -2.57 15.83
CA LEU A 629 20.97 -2.73 17.26
C LEU A 629 20.14 -1.73 18.08
N LEU A 630 20.09 -0.46 17.68
CA LEU A 630 19.29 0.55 18.39
C LEU A 630 17.77 0.27 18.33
N ARG A 631 17.29 -0.44 17.30
CA ARG A 631 15.89 -0.90 17.25
C ARG A 631 15.52 -1.84 18.40
N GLU A 632 16.47 -2.52 19.04
CA GLU A 632 16.20 -3.33 20.25
C GLU A 632 15.73 -2.46 21.42
N LEU A 633 16.24 -1.24 21.54
CA LEU A 633 15.78 -0.27 22.55
C LEU A 633 14.34 0.18 22.27
N MET A 634 13.97 0.29 20.99
CA MET A 634 12.61 0.61 20.58
C MET A 634 11.63 -0.52 20.93
N VAL A 635 12.05 -1.78 20.74
CA VAL A 635 11.27 -2.95 21.19
C VAL A 635 11.08 -2.90 22.70
N LEU A 636 12.17 -2.73 23.46
CA LEU A 636 12.13 -2.62 24.92
C LEU A 636 11.20 -1.50 25.39
N ALA A 637 11.34 -0.30 24.83
CA ALA A 637 10.51 0.84 25.21
C ALA A 637 9.03 0.61 24.87
N GLY A 638 8.72 0.00 23.73
CA GLY A 638 7.35 -0.36 23.35
C GLY A 638 6.72 -1.35 24.33
N GLN A 639 7.47 -2.37 24.81
CA GLN A 639 6.99 -3.28 25.85
C GLN A 639 6.66 -2.54 27.15
N GLN A 640 7.54 -1.64 27.58
CA GLN A 640 7.36 -0.90 28.84
C GLN A 640 6.15 0.04 28.78
N VAL A 641 5.96 0.74 27.65
CA VAL A 641 4.78 1.59 27.43
C VAL A 641 3.51 0.74 27.41
N ALA A 642 3.53 -0.42 26.72
CA ALA A 642 2.39 -1.33 26.65
C ALA A 642 1.98 -1.83 28.05
N GLN A 643 2.94 -2.25 28.88
CA GLN A 643 2.70 -2.63 30.27
C GLN A 643 2.08 -1.48 31.08
N LYS A 644 2.61 -0.26 30.90
CA LYS A 644 2.12 0.91 31.64
C LYS A 644 0.68 1.26 31.28
N ILE A 645 0.32 1.30 30.01
CA ILE A 645 -1.06 1.62 29.58
C ILE A 645 -2.04 0.51 29.96
N LEU A 646 -1.66 -0.77 29.77
CA LEU A 646 -2.53 -1.91 30.08
C LEU A 646 -2.80 -2.03 31.58
N SER A 647 -1.80 -1.74 32.43
CA SER A 647 -1.98 -1.73 33.89
C SER A 647 -3.04 -0.75 34.37
N ARG A 648 -3.33 0.29 33.58
CA ARG A 648 -4.30 1.33 33.92
C ARG A 648 -5.63 1.17 33.18
N PHE A 649 -5.59 0.71 31.93
CA PHE A 649 -6.71 0.56 31.01
C PHE A 649 -6.75 -0.89 30.51
N SER A 650 -7.29 -1.80 31.33
CA SER A 650 -7.27 -3.24 31.03
C SER A 650 -8.07 -3.60 29.80
N GLU A 651 -9.14 -2.86 29.50
CA GLU A 651 -10.06 -3.15 28.38
C GLU A 651 -9.92 -2.17 27.20
N GLU A 652 -9.27 -1.03 27.41
CA GLU A 652 -9.20 0.06 26.44
C GLU A 652 -7.79 0.37 25.92
N ALA A 653 -6.75 -0.35 26.35
CA ALA A 653 -5.38 -0.11 25.88
C ALA A 653 -5.25 -0.44 24.38
N LEU A 654 -4.66 0.48 23.61
CA LEU A 654 -4.32 0.23 22.21
C LEU A 654 -2.97 -0.51 22.16
N LEU A 655 -3.02 -1.77 21.75
CA LEU A 655 -1.89 -2.68 21.70
C LEU A 655 -1.61 -3.12 20.27
N CYS A 656 -0.47 -3.76 20.07
CA CYS A 656 -0.05 -4.31 18.79
C CYS A 656 0.37 -5.77 18.97
N HIS A 657 -0.14 -6.66 18.11
CA HIS A 657 0.26 -8.06 18.05
C HIS A 657 0.64 -8.47 16.62
N GLN A 658 1.25 -9.64 16.51
CA GLN A 658 1.59 -10.24 15.23
C GLN A 658 1.47 -11.76 15.38
N LEU A 659 0.37 -12.31 14.90
CA LEU A 659 0.12 -13.75 14.97
C LEU A 659 1.00 -14.47 13.95
N GLU A 660 1.55 -15.62 14.37
CA GLU A 660 2.26 -16.52 13.46
C GLU A 660 1.31 -17.02 12.36
N SER A 661 1.85 -17.17 11.15
CA SER A 661 1.05 -17.61 10.00
C SER A 661 0.63 -19.07 10.20
N THR A 662 -0.59 -19.25 10.68
CA THR A 662 -1.18 -20.56 10.94
C THR A 662 -2.25 -20.87 9.87
N ALA A 663 -1.84 -21.69 8.90
CA ALA A 663 -2.66 -22.79 8.35
C ALA A 663 -3.75 -22.57 7.26
N CYS A 664 -3.78 -21.52 6.42
CA CYS A 664 -4.75 -21.58 5.28
C CYS A 664 -4.39 -20.91 3.94
N SER A 665 -3.32 -20.10 3.83
CA SER A 665 -2.96 -19.52 2.52
C SER A 665 -1.47 -19.51 2.19
N SER A 666 -0.59 -19.56 3.19
CA SER A 666 0.86 -19.68 3.01
C SER A 666 1.39 -21.11 3.18
N SER A 667 0.53 -22.10 3.52
CA SER A 667 1.00 -23.46 3.80
C SER A 667 1.76 -24.04 2.61
N SER A 668 1.23 -23.92 1.39
CA SER A 668 1.90 -24.47 0.20
C SER A 668 3.28 -23.87 -0.08
N GLN A 669 3.49 -22.57 0.17
CA GLN A 669 4.82 -21.96 -0.03
C GLN A 669 5.78 -22.34 1.10
N GLN A 670 5.29 -22.40 2.34
CA GLN A 670 6.11 -22.85 3.46
C GLN A 670 6.49 -24.32 3.33
N ASP A 671 5.58 -25.16 2.81
CA ASP A 671 5.83 -26.58 2.58
C ASP A 671 6.90 -26.78 1.51
N LEU A 672 6.84 -26.06 0.39
CA LEU A 672 7.90 -26.06 -0.63
C LEU A 672 9.27 -25.63 -0.06
N VAL A 673 9.28 -24.61 0.81
CA VAL A 673 10.51 -24.14 1.45
C VAL A 673 11.03 -25.17 2.47
N ARG A 674 10.15 -25.83 3.23
CA ARG A 674 10.51 -26.93 4.12
C ARG A 674 11.12 -28.09 3.36
N ASP A 675 10.50 -28.50 2.26
CA ASP A 675 10.99 -29.58 1.42
C ASP A 675 12.38 -29.25 0.86
N TYR A 676 12.58 -28.02 0.36
CA TYR A 676 13.87 -27.55 -0.15
C TYR A 676 14.97 -27.48 0.91
N LEU A 677 14.63 -27.11 2.15
CA LEU A 677 15.56 -27.06 3.28
C LEU A 677 15.66 -28.39 4.03
N GLU A 678 14.98 -29.44 3.58
CA GLU A 678 14.91 -30.76 4.22
C GLU A 678 14.45 -30.70 5.69
N MET A 679 13.43 -29.89 5.97
CA MET A 679 12.90 -29.64 7.33
C MET A 679 11.49 -30.24 7.54
N ASP A 680 11.42 -31.42 8.14
CA ASP A 680 10.14 -32.12 8.41
C ASP A 680 9.28 -31.43 9.49
N THR A 681 9.91 -30.80 10.49
CA THR A 681 9.21 -30.16 11.62
C THR A 681 9.97 -28.92 12.08
N GLY A 682 9.28 -27.81 12.27
CA GLY A 682 9.88 -26.58 12.80
C GLY A 682 8.86 -25.45 12.90
N SER A 683 9.06 -24.58 13.89
CA SER A 683 8.33 -23.31 14.01
C SER A 683 8.63 -22.41 12.81
N PHE A 684 7.72 -21.46 12.52
CA PHE A 684 7.93 -20.49 11.44
C PHE A 684 9.23 -19.71 11.60
N THR A 685 9.61 -19.40 12.84
CA THR A 685 10.87 -18.73 13.18
C THR A 685 12.10 -19.59 12.84
N GLU A 686 12.06 -20.90 13.14
CA GLU A 686 13.17 -21.80 12.78
C GLU A 686 13.34 -21.92 11.27
N LEU A 687 12.23 -21.92 10.52
CA LEU A 687 12.26 -21.95 9.06
C LEU A 687 12.92 -20.69 8.47
N ILE A 688 12.61 -19.50 9.01
CA ILE A 688 13.28 -18.25 8.62
C ILE A 688 14.77 -18.30 8.95
N LYS A 689 15.14 -18.75 10.17
CA LYS A 689 16.54 -18.86 10.58
C LYS A 689 17.33 -19.82 9.69
N ALA A 690 16.72 -20.91 9.23
CA ALA A 690 17.33 -21.83 8.29
C ALA A 690 17.51 -21.18 6.91
N ALA A 691 16.49 -20.46 6.41
CA ALA A 691 16.60 -19.70 5.16
C ALA A 691 17.73 -18.66 5.22
N GLU A 692 17.90 -17.94 6.34
CA GLU A 692 18.99 -16.97 6.55
C GLU A 692 20.41 -17.60 6.44
N GLN A 693 20.55 -18.91 6.66
CA GLN A 693 21.83 -19.63 6.60
C GLN A 693 22.21 -20.12 5.20
N VAL A 694 21.31 -20.06 4.21
CA VAL A 694 21.60 -20.43 2.83
C VAL A 694 22.75 -19.58 2.28
N VAL A 695 23.75 -20.18 1.62
CA VAL A 695 24.97 -19.48 1.17
C VAL A 695 24.72 -18.55 -0.02
N ASP A 696 23.94 -19.02 -1.01
CA ASP A 696 23.57 -18.26 -2.20
C ASP A 696 22.64 -17.10 -1.82
N GLN A 697 23.04 -15.86 -2.12
CA GLN A 697 22.29 -14.65 -1.78
C GLN A 697 20.94 -14.57 -2.50
N ASN A 698 20.90 -14.93 -3.79
CA ASN A 698 19.69 -14.85 -4.61
C ASN A 698 18.64 -15.85 -4.12
N LYS A 699 19.06 -17.08 -3.81
CA LYS A 699 18.19 -18.10 -3.21
C LYS A 699 17.77 -17.72 -1.80
N ARG A 700 18.68 -17.20 -0.97
CA ARG A 700 18.35 -16.68 0.37
C ARG A 700 17.26 -15.61 0.29
N ASP A 701 17.41 -14.62 -0.59
CA ASP A 701 16.41 -13.57 -0.76
C ASP A 701 15.07 -14.11 -1.28
N ALA A 702 15.10 -15.10 -2.18
CA ALA A 702 13.89 -15.75 -2.68
C ALA A 702 13.14 -16.49 -1.55
N LEU A 703 13.86 -17.25 -0.73
CA LEU A 703 13.29 -17.96 0.42
C LEU A 703 12.73 -16.97 1.44
N LEU A 704 13.46 -15.91 1.78
CA LEU A 704 12.99 -14.88 2.73
C LEU A 704 11.77 -14.11 2.17
N HIS A 705 11.70 -13.87 0.86
CA HIS A 705 10.51 -13.31 0.21
C HIS A 705 9.30 -14.24 0.31
N MET A 706 9.50 -15.56 0.24
CA MET A 706 8.41 -16.54 0.45
C MET A 706 8.00 -16.66 1.93
N LEU A 707 8.92 -16.37 2.86
CA LEU A 707 8.73 -16.50 4.32
C LEU A 707 8.45 -15.17 5.02
N GLN A 708 7.62 -14.30 4.42
CA GLN A 708 7.27 -13.04 5.06
C GLN A 708 6.36 -13.25 6.28
N PRO A 709 6.66 -12.66 7.44
CA PRO A 709 5.77 -12.72 8.60
C PRO A 709 4.46 -11.96 8.30
N ASN A 710 3.39 -12.34 8.99
CA ASN A 710 2.12 -11.60 8.91
C ASN A 710 2.34 -10.12 9.30
N PRO A 711 1.62 -9.16 8.71
CA PRO A 711 1.70 -7.77 9.14
C PRO A 711 1.27 -7.63 10.60
N GLU A 712 1.94 -6.72 11.32
CA GLU A 712 1.52 -6.28 12.65
C GLU A 712 0.07 -5.74 12.60
N LYS A 713 -0.69 -5.97 13.67
CA LYS A 713 -2.07 -5.48 13.79
C LYS A 713 -2.27 -4.79 15.13
N TYR A 714 -2.88 -3.61 15.08
CA TYR A 714 -3.40 -2.93 16.25
C TYR A 714 -4.71 -3.58 16.70
N PHE A 715 -4.91 -3.63 18.01
CA PHE A 715 -6.16 -4.10 18.61
C PHE A 715 -6.40 -3.38 19.95
N CYS A 716 -7.67 -3.33 20.36
CA CYS A 716 -8.03 -2.88 21.70
C CYS A 716 -7.91 -4.04 22.69
N SER A 717 -7.29 -3.84 23.86
CA SER A 717 -7.05 -4.95 24.80
C SER A 717 -8.30 -5.76 25.16
N GLY A 718 -9.45 -5.12 25.37
CA GLY A 718 -10.70 -5.82 25.70
C GLY A 718 -11.36 -6.60 24.56
N THR A 719 -10.84 -6.56 23.32
CA THR A 719 -11.43 -7.28 22.18
C THR A 719 -10.79 -8.65 21.91
N LEU A 720 -9.58 -8.89 22.43
CA LEU A 720 -8.86 -10.14 22.26
C LEU A 720 -8.51 -10.79 23.60
N ASP A 721 -8.37 -12.11 23.60
CA ASP A 721 -7.85 -12.84 24.75
C ASP A 721 -6.34 -12.60 24.93
N ILE A 722 -5.87 -12.61 26.18
CA ILE A 722 -4.47 -12.34 26.53
C ILE A 722 -3.51 -13.31 25.83
N SER A 723 -3.94 -14.55 25.55
CA SER A 723 -3.13 -15.53 24.81
C SER A 723 -2.75 -15.06 23.40
N GLN A 724 -3.48 -14.10 22.83
CA GLN A 724 -3.29 -13.57 21.48
C GLN A 724 -2.52 -12.25 21.44
N TYR A 725 -2.08 -11.71 22.58
CA TYR A 725 -1.37 -10.42 22.66
C TYR A 725 0.07 -10.50 22.14
N ARG A 726 0.62 -11.71 22.05
CA ARG A 726 2.03 -11.94 21.71
C ARG A 726 2.37 -11.34 20.34
N HIS A 727 3.52 -10.68 20.28
CA HIS A 727 4.13 -10.25 19.04
C HIS A 727 5.12 -11.32 18.56
N GLY A 728 4.78 -12.04 17.48
CA GLY A 728 5.55 -13.16 16.96
C GLY A 728 7.00 -12.82 16.61
N ALA A 729 7.25 -11.86 15.71
CA ALA A 729 8.62 -11.56 15.25
C ALA A 729 9.54 -11.02 16.34
N TYR A 730 9.03 -10.16 17.23
CA TYR A 730 9.80 -9.67 18.38
C TYR A 730 9.90 -10.69 19.51
N ALA A 731 9.09 -11.75 19.50
CA ALA A 731 8.97 -12.74 20.57
C ALA A 731 8.65 -12.14 21.95
N VAL A 732 7.83 -11.07 21.98
CA VAL A 732 7.44 -10.41 23.23
C VAL A 732 5.96 -10.66 23.55
N PRO A 733 5.59 -10.83 24.82
CA PRO A 733 4.20 -11.15 25.20
C PRO A 733 3.24 -9.98 25.07
N LEU A 734 3.76 -8.74 25.11
CA LEU A 734 2.96 -7.52 25.10
C LEU A 734 3.76 -6.41 24.42
N TYR A 735 3.15 -5.73 23.45
CA TYR A 735 3.79 -4.65 22.68
C TYR A 735 2.79 -3.55 22.27
N THR A 736 3.31 -2.35 22.07
CA THR A 736 2.58 -1.22 21.47
C THR A 736 3.55 -0.27 20.78
N VAL A 737 3.04 0.56 19.88
CA VAL A 737 3.80 1.58 19.16
C VAL A 737 3.65 2.94 19.87
N PHE A 738 4.74 3.68 20.04
CA PHE A 738 4.66 5.04 20.63
C PHE A 738 5.69 6.05 20.09
N ALA A 739 6.76 5.57 19.46
CA ALA A 739 7.96 6.35 19.16
C ALA A 739 8.06 6.84 17.69
N GLN A 740 6.97 6.73 16.92
CA GLN A 740 6.83 7.33 15.58
C GLN A 740 5.51 8.10 15.43
N PRO A 741 5.24 9.09 16.29
CA PRO A 741 3.96 9.80 16.33
C PRO A 741 3.73 10.78 15.16
N LEU A 742 4.76 11.11 14.37
CA LEU A 742 4.60 11.95 13.17
C LEU A 742 4.08 11.15 11.98
N ASP A 743 4.41 9.86 11.95
CA ASP A 743 4.04 8.96 10.86
C ASP A 743 2.83 8.09 11.17
N LYS A 744 2.53 7.80 12.45
CA LYS A 744 1.49 6.84 12.84
C LYS A 744 0.50 7.42 13.84
N TYR A 745 -0.78 7.50 13.45
CA TYR A 745 -1.86 7.96 14.33
C TYR A 745 -2.07 7.03 15.54
N ALA A 746 -1.78 5.73 15.41
CA ALA A 746 -1.78 4.80 16.52
C ALA A 746 -0.84 5.24 17.65
N CYS A 747 0.37 5.73 17.32
CA CYS A 747 1.30 6.28 18.31
C CYS A 747 0.70 7.49 19.04
N LEU A 748 0.00 8.39 18.33
CA LEU A 748 -0.65 9.55 18.94
C LEU A 748 -1.72 9.14 19.96
N VAL A 749 -2.50 8.09 19.68
CA VAL A 749 -3.49 7.53 20.61
C VAL A 749 -2.80 6.90 21.82
N VAL A 750 -1.74 6.11 21.62
CA VAL A 750 -0.95 5.51 22.71
C VAL A 750 -0.33 6.59 23.59
N GLN A 751 0.22 7.68 23.02
CA GLN A 751 0.76 8.79 23.79
C GLN A 751 -0.32 9.48 24.64
N ARG A 752 -1.56 9.60 24.15
CA ARG A 752 -2.69 10.11 24.93
C ARG A 752 -3.07 9.18 26.07
N GLN A 753 -3.11 7.88 25.83
CA GLN A 753 -3.32 6.89 26.89
C GLN A 753 -2.20 6.96 27.92
N LEU A 754 -0.94 7.05 27.48
CA LEU A 754 0.19 7.19 28.38
C LEU A 754 0.10 8.48 29.22
N HIS A 755 -0.30 9.61 28.64
CA HIS A 755 -0.55 10.84 29.38
C HIS A 755 -1.58 10.66 30.50
N ALA A 756 -2.72 10.03 30.18
CA ALA A 756 -3.77 9.77 31.16
C ALA A 756 -3.28 8.80 32.26
N ALA A 757 -2.55 7.74 31.87
CA ALA A 757 -1.99 6.76 32.79
C ALA A 757 -0.96 7.37 33.75
N LEU A 758 -0.11 8.28 33.28
CA LEU A 758 0.88 8.98 34.11
C LEU A 758 0.23 9.95 35.11
N LYS A 759 -0.93 10.52 34.78
CA LYS A 759 -1.68 11.40 35.69
C LYS A 759 -2.65 10.64 36.61
N GLY A 760 -2.89 9.36 36.36
CA GLY A 760 -3.91 8.57 37.06
C GLY A 760 -5.34 8.84 36.59
N GLU A 761 -5.53 9.55 35.47
CA GLU A 761 -6.83 9.83 34.86
C GLU A 761 -7.49 8.55 34.30
N GLY A 762 -8.80 8.59 34.06
CA GLY A 762 -9.54 7.50 33.40
C GLY A 762 -9.23 7.43 31.89
N PRO A 763 -9.73 6.40 31.19
CA PRO A 763 -9.46 6.23 29.77
C PRO A 763 -10.02 7.41 28.96
N CYS A 764 -9.24 7.92 28.01
CA CYS A 764 -9.64 9.02 27.12
C CYS A 764 -10.84 8.65 26.25
N GLU A 765 -10.93 7.37 25.85
CA GLU A 765 -11.98 6.83 25.00
C GLU A 765 -12.41 5.45 25.52
N LYS A 766 -13.66 5.05 25.24
CA LYS A 766 -14.18 3.72 25.58
C LYS A 766 -13.64 2.66 24.59
N GLN A 767 -13.79 1.38 24.94
CA GLN A 767 -13.36 0.22 24.14
C GLN A 767 -13.77 0.29 22.64
N HIS A 768 -15.07 0.44 22.35
CA HIS A 768 -15.56 0.40 20.96
C HIS A 768 -14.95 1.50 20.05
N PRO A 769 -14.82 2.77 20.48
CA PRO A 769 -14.02 3.77 19.77
C PRO A 769 -12.57 3.35 19.49
N VAL A 770 -11.86 2.80 20.48
CA VAL A 770 -10.45 2.39 20.33
C VAL A 770 -10.32 1.27 19.31
N GLU A 771 -11.18 0.26 19.37
CA GLU A 771 -11.21 -0.84 18.38
C GLU A 771 -11.48 -0.33 16.96
N LYS A 772 -12.38 0.66 16.81
CA LYS A 772 -12.63 1.28 15.52
C LYS A 772 -11.41 2.02 14.98
N VAL A 773 -10.67 2.69 15.86
CA VAL A 773 -9.40 3.35 15.49
C VAL A 773 -8.36 2.30 15.10
N ALA A 774 -8.23 1.21 15.86
CA ALA A 774 -7.31 0.11 15.55
C ALA A 774 -7.55 -0.46 14.15
N ARG A 775 -8.80 -0.82 13.82
CA ARG A 775 -9.18 -1.31 12.47
C ARG A 775 -8.89 -0.30 11.37
N HIS A 776 -9.15 0.99 11.60
CA HIS A 776 -8.86 2.04 10.63
C HIS A 776 -7.35 2.20 10.39
N CYS A 777 -6.54 2.21 11.45
CA CYS A 777 -5.08 2.24 11.35
C CYS A 777 -4.56 0.99 10.61
N ASN A 778 -5.03 -0.21 10.95
CA ASN A 778 -4.66 -1.45 10.27
C ASN A 778 -4.96 -1.40 8.76
N SER A 779 -6.16 -0.93 8.39
CA SER A 779 -6.55 -0.81 6.98
C SER A 779 -5.69 0.21 6.23
N LYS A 780 -5.33 1.33 6.87
CA LYS A 780 -4.52 2.38 6.26
C LYS A 780 -3.05 2.00 6.14
N GLU A 781 -2.48 1.31 7.13
CA GLU A 781 -1.12 0.77 7.03
C GLU A 781 -1.02 -0.39 6.03
N ALA A 782 -2.07 -1.19 5.86
CA ALA A 782 -2.13 -2.16 4.77
C ALA A 782 -2.10 -1.46 3.40
N ALA A 783 -2.94 -0.43 3.22
CA ALA A 783 -2.98 0.36 1.99
C ALA A 783 -1.67 1.10 1.72
N GLU A 784 -1.00 1.63 2.76
CA GLU A 784 0.32 2.28 2.65
C GLU A 784 1.39 1.30 2.18
N ARG A 785 1.48 0.11 2.78
CA ARG A 785 2.42 -0.94 2.36
C ARG A 785 2.20 -1.37 0.91
N ASP A 786 0.94 -1.55 0.52
CA ASP A 786 0.59 -1.90 -0.87
C ASP A 786 0.98 -0.77 -1.83
N ALA A 787 0.79 0.49 -1.43
CA ALA A 787 1.17 1.66 -2.21
C ALA A 787 2.70 1.83 -2.29
N GLU A 788 3.43 1.60 -1.21
CA GLU A 788 4.90 1.60 -1.18
C GLU A 788 5.44 0.55 -2.17
N GLN A 789 4.91 -0.68 -2.13
CA GLN A 789 5.34 -1.74 -3.05
C GLN A 789 4.98 -1.43 -4.51
N ALA A 790 3.78 -0.90 -4.76
CA ALA A 790 3.37 -0.49 -6.09
C ALA A 790 4.22 0.70 -6.61
N SER A 791 4.65 1.60 -5.72
CA SER A 791 5.55 2.70 -6.06
C SER A 791 6.93 2.18 -6.44
N LYS A 792 7.49 1.24 -5.66
CA LYS A 792 8.75 0.57 -6.00
C LYS A 792 8.67 -0.10 -7.37
N ALA A 793 7.59 -0.85 -7.63
CA ALA A 793 7.37 -1.49 -8.92
C ALA A 793 7.25 -0.49 -10.09
N LEU A 794 6.58 0.65 -9.88
CA LEU A 794 6.47 1.73 -10.86
C LEU A 794 7.84 2.33 -11.19
N TYR A 795 8.64 2.65 -10.17
CA TYR A 795 9.96 3.26 -10.38
C TYR A 795 10.96 2.26 -10.97
N THR A 796 10.91 0.98 -10.60
CA THR A 796 11.68 -0.07 -11.30
C THR A 796 11.25 -0.19 -12.76
N SER A 797 9.95 -0.09 -13.06
CA SER A 797 9.45 -0.06 -14.45
C SER A 797 9.99 1.14 -15.23
N ALA A 798 10.06 2.29 -14.57
CA ALA A 798 10.62 3.50 -15.15
C ALA A 798 12.14 3.39 -15.43
N PHE A 799 12.88 2.80 -14.49
CA PHE A 799 14.31 2.49 -14.66
C PHE A 799 14.54 1.61 -15.90
N VAL A 800 13.85 0.46 -15.96
CA VAL A 800 13.97 -0.50 -17.08
C VAL A 800 13.57 0.15 -18.39
N TYR A 801 12.50 0.95 -18.40
CA TYR A 801 12.06 1.67 -19.60
C TYR A 801 13.15 2.59 -20.15
N ARG A 802 13.86 3.33 -19.27
CA ARG A 802 14.96 4.20 -19.69
C ARG A 802 16.13 3.40 -20.27
N GLU A 803 16.58 2.35 -19.58
CA GLU A 803 17.68 1.52 -20.08
C GLU A 803 17.36 0.93 -21.46
N CYS A 804 16.11 0.48 -21.67
CA CYS A 804 15.65 -0.01 -22.96
C CYS A 804 15.65 1.09 -24.05
N LEU A 805 15.30 2.34 -23.71
CA LEU A 805 15.37 3.46 -24.64
C LEU A 805 16.81 3.83 -25.04
N GLU A 806 17.76 3.62 -24.14
CA GLU A 806 19.20 3.78 -24.41
C GLU A 806 19.80 2.59 -25.20
N GLY A 807 18.97 1.61 -25.56
CA GLY A 807 19.39 0.42 -26.31
C GLY A 807 20.09 -0.63 -25.45
N ARG A 808 20.01 -0.53 -24.11
CA ARG A 808 20.58 -1.50 -23.19
C ARG A 808 19.51 -2.51 -22.77
N PRO A 809 19.60 -3.79 -23.18
CA PRO A 809 18.69 -4.82 -22.69
C PRO A 809 18.97 -5.05 -21.20
N VAL A 810 17.93 -4.99 -20.37
CA VAL A 810 18.04 -5.32 -18.94
C VAL A 810 17.92 -6.83 -18.81
N ILE A 811 19.06 -7.49 -18.59
CA ILE A 811 19.13 -8.92 -18.29
C ILE A 811 19.42 -9.07 -16.80
N GLN A 812 18.65 -9.92 -16.12
CA GLN A 812 18.84 -10.24 -14.71
C GLN A 812 18.61 -11.73 -14.48
N GLN A 813 19.30 -12.30 -13.51
CA GLN A 813 19.02 -13.61 -12.95
C GLN A 813 17.78 -13.56 -12.05
N ALA A 814 16.85 -14.47 -12.27
CA ALA A 814 15.67 -14.68 -11.43
C ALA A 814 15.70 -16.08 -10.82
N VAL A 815 15.08 -16.23 -9.65
CA VAL A 815 14.94 -17.50 -8.94
C VAL A 815 13.52 -18.02 -9.10
N VAL A 816 13.38 -19.30 -9.43
CA VAL A 816 12.07 -19.94 -9.59
C VAL A 816 11.50 -20.27 -8.21
N ILE A 817 10.39 -19.63 -7.85
CA ILE A 817 9.71 -19.81 -6.54
C ILE A 817 8.39 -20.58 -6.64
N GLY A 818 7.97 -20.96 -7.85
CA GLY A 818 6.76 -21.73 -8.05
C GLY A 818 6.59 -22.19 -9.49
N ILE A 819 6.12 -23.43 -9.65
CA ILE A 819 5.93 -24.06 -10.96
C ILE A 819 4.49 -24.58 -11.02
N GLN A 820 3.77 -24.15 -12.05
CA GLN A 820 2.40 -24.57 -12.35
C GLN A 820 2.28 -24.91 -13.84
N HIS A 821 1.16 -25.50 -14.26
CA HIS A 821 0.90 -25.80 -15.67
C HIS A 821 1.01 -24.53 -16.54
N HIS A 822 2.06 -24.48 -17.37
CA HIS A 822 2.40 -23.37 -18.26
C HIS A 822 2.65 -22.01 -17.58
N VAL A 823 2.93 -21.99 -16.28
CA VAL A 823 3.23 -20.76 -15.54
C VAL A 823 4.42 -20.98 -14.62
N LEU A 824 5.44 -20.14 -14.78
CA LEU A 824 6.53 -20.01 -13.82
C LEU A 824 6.31 -18.79 -12.95
N THR A 825 6.47 -18.96 -11.65
CA THR A 825 6.53 -17.85 -10.70
C THR A 825 7.99 -17.58 -10.40
N LEU A 826 8.46 -16.41 -10.80
CA LEU A 826 9.85 -15.98 -10.64
C LEU A 826 9.96 -14.89 -9.60
N TYR A 827 11.07 -14.89 -8.89
CA TYR A 827 11.49 -13.83 -8.00
C TYR A 827 12.77 -13.20 -8.56
N ILE A 828 12.82 -11.87 -8.64
CA ILE A 828 13.97 -11.12 -9.16
C ILE A 828 14.65 -10.46 -7.96
N PRO A 829 15.78 -11.01 -7.45
CA PRO A 829 16.42 -10.52 -6.24
C PRO A 829 16.77 -9.04 -6.32
N ASP A 830 17.52 -8.60 -7.33
CA ASP A 830 17.94 -7.18 -7.46
C ASP A 830 16.81 -6.16 -7.37
N TYR A 831 15.61 -6.55 -7.81
CA TYR A 831 14.44 -5.69 -7.82
C TYR A 831 13.38 -6.05 -6.79
N ASP A 832 13.59 -7.03 -5.91
CA ASP A 832 12.60 -7.43 -4.89
C ASP A 832 11.18 -7.61 -5.44
N LEU A 833 11.09 -8.22 -6.63
CA LEU A 833 9.85 -8.33 -7.39
C LEU A 833 9.55 -9.79 -7.74
N GLN A 834 8.33 -10.20 -7.43
CA GLN A 834 7.75 -11.46 -7.89
C GLN A 834 6.93 -11.24 -9.16
N LYS A 835 7.11 -12.12 -10.15
CA LYS A 835 6.39 -12.07 -11.42
C LYS A 835 6.05 -13.46 -11.94
N ASP A 836 4.82 -13.58 -12.45
CA ASP A 836 4.35 -14.78 -13.13
C ASP A 836 4.64 -14.67 -14.63
N VAL A 837 5.32 -15.66 -15.19
CA VAL A 837 5.60 -15.79 -16.61
C VAL A 837 4.71 -16.88 -17.19
N HIS A 838 3.84 -16.48 -18.12
CA HIS A 838 2.97 -17.41 -18.85
C HIS A 838 3.71 -17.94 -20.07
N LEU A 839 3.79 -19.26 -20.19
CA LEU A 839 4.59 -19.92 -21.21
C LEU A 839 3.78 -20.30 -22.46
N LEU A 840 2.45 -20.23 -22.37
CA LEU A 840 1.56 -20.41 -23.52
C LEU A 840 1.80 -19.29 -24.53
N ASN A 841 2.45 -19.61 -25.65
CA ASN A 841 2.91 -18.70 -26.70
C ASN A 841 4.08 -17.79 -26.29
N HIS A 842 4.93 -18.23 -25.36
CA HIS A 842 6.16 -17.52 -25.06
C HIS A 842 7.09 -17.55 -26.29
N PRO A 843 7.68 -16.40 -26.68
CA PRO A 843 8.54 -16.33 -27.86
C PRO A 843 9.83 -17.13 -27.64
N GLY A 844 10.04 -18.14 -28.50
CA GLY A 844 11.22 -19.01 -28.46
C GLY A 844 11.02 -20.33 -27.70
N ILE A 845 9.86 -20.56 -27.07
CA ILE A 845 9.52 -21.85 -26.44
C ILE A 845 8.49 -22.58 -27.30
N LEU A 846 8.86 -23.79 -27.75
CA LEU A 846 8.04 -24.66 -28.59
C LEU A 846 7.09 -25.54 -27.77
N HIS A 847 7.62 -26.16 -26.71
CA HIS A 847 6.87 -27.09 -25.87
C HIS A 847 7.22 -26.90 -24.40
N THR A 848 6.25 -27.22 -23.54
CA THR A 848 6.43 -27.23 -22.08
C THR A 848 5.80 -28.48 -21.50
N THR A 849 6.59 -29.28 -20.77
CA THR A 849 6.09 -30.47 -20.05
C THR A 849 6.18 -30.19 -18.55
N PHE A 850 5.06 -30.26 -17.82
CA PHE A 850 5.05 -30.08 -16.37
C PHE A 850 4.98 -31.43 -15.66
N TYR A 851 5.93 -31.67 -14.75
CA TYR A 851 6.00 -32.88 -13.92
C TYR A 851 5.50 -32.57 -12.51
N SER A 852 4.28 -32.99 -12.20
CA SER A 852 3.65 -32.68 -10.92
C SER A 852 4.28 -33.37 -9.71
N ALA A 853 4.98 -34.49 -9.93
CA ALA A 853 5.60 -35.26 -8.85
C ALA A 853 6.87 -34.57 -8.31
N ASP A 854 7.67 -34.01 -9.22
CA ASP A 854 8.99 -33.44 -8.89
C ASP A 854 8.96 -31.91 -8.82
N HIS A 855 7.77 -31.31 -8.97
CA HIS A 855 7.58 -29.87 -9.10
C HIS A 855 8.49 -29.22 -10.16
N SER A 856 8.85 -29.96 -11.21
CA SER A 856 9.75 -29.52 -12.27
C SER A 856 9.02 -29.29 -13.59
N MET A 857 9.67 -28.57 -14.50
CA MET A 857 9.13 -28.31 -15.83
C MET A 857 10.23 -28.33 -16.87
N GLU A 858 10.00 -29.08 -17.94
CA GLU A 858 10.85 -29.14 -19.12
C GLU A 858 10.40 -28.09 -20.14
N LEU A 859 11.36 -27.32 -20.64
CA LEU A 859 11.21 -26.28 -21.65
C LEU A 859 11.96 -26.70 -22.91
N THR A 860 11.24 -26.81 -24.03
CA THR A 860 11.85 -27.04 -25.35
C THR A 860 11.90 -25.72 -26.11
N TRP A 861 13.09 -25.29 -26.49
CA TRP A 861 13.35 -24.03 -27.17
C TRP A 861 13.47 -24.20 -28.68
N GLU A 862 13.09 -23.16 -29.42
CA GLU A 862 13.36 -23.02 -30.85
C GLU A 862 14.81 -22.52 -31.05
N GLY A 863 15.61 -23.23 -31.83
CA GLY A 863 16.96 -22.77 -32.20
C GLY A 863 16.97 -21.96 -33.50
N ASP A 864 17.88 -20.98 -33.57
CA ASP A 864 18.10 -20.16 -34.76
C ASP A 864 18.87 -20.92 -35.86
N GLU A 865 18.59 -20.58 -37.12
CA GLU A 865 19.35 -21.06 -38.28
C GLU A 865 20.80 -20.54 -38.20
N ILE A 866 21.76 -21.43 -37.95
CA ILE A 866 23.17 -21.10 -38.09
C ILE A 866 23.44 -20.86 -39.58
N SER A 867 23.57 -19.60 -39.98
CA SER A 867 24.13 -19.25 -41.29
C SER A 867 25.53 -19.81 -41.36
N GLN A 868 25.73 -20.80 -42.24
CA GLN A 868 27.00 -21.47 -42.52
C GLN A 868 28.13 -20.44 -42.70
N ALA A 869 28.92 -20.24 -41.65
CA ALA A 869 30.23 -19.62 -41.77
C ALA A 869 31.20 -20.70 -42.27
N GLU A 870 31.93 -20.35 -43.32
CA GLU A 870 32.79 -21.22 -44.12
C GLU A 870 33.75 -22.07 -43.26
N GLU A 871 33.82 -23.36 -43.58
CA GLU A 871 34.81 -24.30 -43.07
C GLU A 871 36.23 -23.80 -43.40
N GLU A 872 36.97 -23.31 -42.41
CA GLU A 872 38.43 -23.34 -42.45
C GLU A 872 38.94 -24.56 -41.65
N GLU A 873 39.72 -25.41 -42.34
CA GLU A 873 40.28 -26.66 -41.80
C GLU A 873 41.15 -26.46 -40.54
N PRO A 874 41.16 -27.43 -39.61
CA PRO A 874 41.98 -27.34 -38.40
C PRO A 874 43.46 -27.71 -38.67
N PRO A 875 44.44 -27.04 -38.06
CA PRO A 875 45.80 -27.55 -38.03
C PRO A 875 45.93 -28.71 -37.03
N SER A 876 46.85 -29.61 -37.36
CA SER A 876 47.00 -30.93 -36.78
C SER A 876 47.41 -30.98 -35.30
N SER A 877 46.96 -32.06 -34.67
CA SER A 877 47.18 -32.51 -33.30
C SER A 877 48.65 -32.49 -32.83
N SER A 878 48.93 -31.82 -31.70
CA SER A 878 49.64 -32.42 -30.54
C SER A 878 50.06 -31.36 -29.50
N SER A 879 49.18 -30.88 -28.61
CA SER A 879 49.62 -30.36 -27.29
C SER A 879 48.53 -30.06 -26.23
N LEU A 880 47.36 -30.71 -26.23
CA LEU A 880 46.28 -30.39 -25.25
C LEU A 880 45.86 -31.55 -24.34
N ALA A 881 46.74 -32.54 -24.14
CA ALA A 881 46.50 -33.60 -23.15
C ALA A 881 46.95 -33.23 -21.71
N ALA A 882 47.37 -31.99 -21.46
CA ALA A 882 47.93 -31.58 -20.16
C ALA A 882 47.11 -30.50 -19.41
N ALA A 883 46.04 -29.95 -19.99
CA ALA A 883 45.25 -28.88 -19.35
C ALA A 883 43.86 -29.32 -18.85
N ALA A 884 43.40 -30.53 -19.21
CA ALA A 884 42.04 -31.00 -18.90
C ALA A 884 41.87 -31.64 -17.51
N ALA A 885 42.84 -31.52 -16.61
CA ALA A 885 42.80 -32.17 -15.29
C ALA A 885 42.61 -31.21 -14.10
N ALA A 886 42.26 -29.93 -14.34
CA ALA A 886 42.22 -28.92 -13.28
C ALA A 886 40.92 -28.09 -13.18
N ALA A 887 39.82 -28.50 -13.83
CA ALA A 887 38.56 -27.74 -13.80
C ALA A 887 37.33 -28.67 -13.72
N ALA A 888 37.29 -29.52 -12.69
CA ALA A 888 36.11 -30.27 -12.31
C ALA A 888 35.74 -29.90 -10.87
N ASP A 889 34.93 -28.85 -10.74
CA ASP A 889 34.02 -28.59 -9.60
C ASP A 889 33.14 -27.39 -9.99
N ASP A 890 32.09 -27.66 -10.77
CA ASP A 890 30.74 -27.13 -10.56
C ASP A 890 29.79 -27.75 -11.60
N HIS A 891 28.79 -28.48 -11.14
CA HIS A 891 27.72 -29.03 -11.97
C HIS A 891 26.38 -28.67 -11.33
N ASN A 892 25.54 -27.93 -12.06
CA ASN A 892 24.14 -28.31 -12.20
C ASN A 892 23.52 -27.73 -13.49
N SER A 893 23.59 -28.50 -14.57
CA SER A 893 22.63 -28.52 -15.67
C SER A 893 22.90 -29.79 -16.49
N ASP A 894 22.11 -30.84 -16.30
CA ASP A 894 22.19 -32.04 -17.14
C ASP A 894 21.64 -31.70 -18.53
N LEU A 895 22.56 -31.49 -19.47
CA LEU A 895 22.28 -31.14 -20.85
C LEU A 895 22.10 -32.44 -21.67
N VAL A 896 20.87 -32.74 -22.11
CA VAL A 896 20.62 -33.82 -23.07
C VAL A 896 20.35 -33.19 -24.43
N LEU A 897 21.32 -33.27 -25.35
CA LEU A 897 21.11 -32.94 -26.76
C LEU A 897 20.48 -34.15 -27.46
N THR A 898 19.17 -34.10 -27.73
CA THR A 898 18.50 -35.07 -28.60
C THR A 898 18.52 -34.55 -30.03
N VAL A 899 19.21 -35.27 -30.93
CA VAL A 899 19.12 -35.07 -32.37
C VAL A 899 18.02 -36.00 -32.88
N ASP A 900 16.84 -35.45 -33.19
CA ASP A 900 15.80 -36.19 -33.89
C ASP A 900 16.10 -36.17 -35.39
N ASP A 901 16.63 -37.28 -35.90
CA ASP A 901 16.85 -37.53 -37.33
C ASP A 901 15.52 -37.93 -38.00
N GLU A 902 14.71 -36.97 -38.45
CA GLU A 902 13.79 -37.19 -39.57
C GLU A 902 13.79 -36.02 -40.57
N GLU A 903 13.91 -36.39 -41.85
CA GLU A 903 14.05 -35.53 -43.03
C GLU A 903 12.98 -34.42 -43.10
N HIS A 904 13.28 -33.20 -42.65
CA HIS A 904 12.82 -31.91 -43.23
C HIS A 904 13.39 -30.73 -42.43
N GLY A 905 14.46 -30.07 -42.94
CA GLY A 905 14.92 -28.74 -42.50
C GLY A 905 15.41 -28.65 -41.04
N LEU A 906 16.72 -28.76 -40.84
CA LEU A 906 17.40 -28.70 -39.52
C LEU A 906 17.06 -27.43 -38.74
N ARG A 907 16.07 -27.51 -37.85
CA ARG A 907 15.92 -26.57 -36.72
C ARG A 907 16.47 -27.28 -35.49
N HIS A 908 17.59 -26.80 -34.97
CA HIS A 908 18.13 -27.31 -33.71
C HIS A 908 17.15 -26.95 -32.59
N THR A 909 16.71 -27.93 -31.80
CA THR A 909 15.93 -27.69 -30.59
C THR A 909 16.80 -27.97 -29.38
N SER A 910 16.74 -27.10 -28.37
CA SER A 910 17.39 -27.34 -27.09
C SER A 910 16.35 -27.54 -26.00
N THR A 911 16.64 -28.40 -25.04
CA THR A 911 15.75 -28.66 -23.91
C THR A 911 16.42 -28.23 -22.61
N SER A 912 15.66 -27.60 -21.72
CA SER A 912 16.12 -27.19 -20.38
C SER A 912 15.12 -27.64 -19.34
N ILE A 913 15.60 -28.20 -18.23
CA ILE A 913 14.77 -28.56 -17.08
C ILE A 913 14.85 -27.42 -16.05
N VAL A 914 13.70 -27.00 -15.56
CA VAL A 914 13.54 -25.94 -14.56
C VAL A 914 12.91 -26.52 -13.32
N GLU A 915 13.53 -26.27 -12.17
CA GLU A 915 13.10 -26.77 -10.86
C GLU A 915 12.89 -25.62 -9.87
N PHE A 916 12.34 -25.95 -8.70
CA PHE A 916 12.23 -25.00 -7.60
C PHE A 916 13.62 -24.53 -7.14
N MET A 917 13.78 -23.23 -6.89
CA MET A 917 15.06 -22.56 -6.58
C MET A 917 16.13 -22.62 -7.68
N SER A 918 15.81 -23.08 -8.90
CA SER A 918 16.69 -22.88 -10.06
C SER A 918 16.82 -21.40 -10.39
N CYS A 919 18.02 -20.97 -10.77
CA CYS A 919 18.27 -19.64 -11.28
C CYS A 919 18.14 -19.62 -12.81
N ILE A 920 17.46 -18.62 -13.37
CA ILE A 920 17.21 -18.47 -14.80
C ILE A 920 17.42 -17.01 -15.18
N ASP A 921 18.12 -16.78 -16.28
CA ASP A 921 18.27 -15.43 -16.81
C ASP A 921 17.02 -14.98 -17.56
N ILE A 922 16.64 -13.74 -17.27
CA ILE A 922 15.45 -13.11 -17.81
C ILE A 922 15.81 -11.78 -18.46
N ARG A 923 15.17 -11.49 -19.58
CA ARG A 923 15.14 -10.18 -20.20
C ARG A 923 13.90 -9.45 -19.71
N ILE A 924 14.11 -8.24 -19.19
CA ILE A 924 13.06 -7.41 -18.62
C ILE A 924 12.84 -6.22 -19.53
N THR A 925 11.58 -5.95 -19.86
CA THR A 925 11.17 -4.76 -20.61
C THR A 925 10.03 -4.05 -19.89
N SER A 926 9.79 -2.79 -20.23
CA SER A 926 8.66 -2.04 -19.66
C SER A 926 8.11 -1.06 -20.67
N ASP A 927 6.84 -0.69 -20.51
CA ASP A 927 6.20 0.40 -21.25
C ASP A 927 5.57 1.39 -20.26
N MET A 928 5.97 2.65 -20.37
CA MET A 928 5.45 3.75 -19.55
C MET A 928 4.23 4.44 -20.18
N LYS A 929 3.86 4.11 -21.43
CA LYS A 929 2.74 4.70 -22.18
C LYS A 929 1.39 4.01 -21.92
N VAL A 930 1.26 3.31 -20.81
CA VAL A 930 0.03 2.67 -20.35
C VAL A 930 -0.41 3.26 -19.01
N VAL A 931 -1.68 3.11 -18.65
CA VAL A 931 -2.24 3.69 -17.40
C VAL A 931 -1.57 3.15 -16.14
N ARG A 932 -1.17 1.88 -16.16
CA ARG A 932 -0.41 1.21 -15.10
C ARG A 932 0.82 0.55 -15.72
N PRO A 933 1.99 1.19 -15.66
CA PRO A 933 3.23 0.59 -16.12
C PRO A 933 3.51 -0.71 -15.39
N CYS A 934 4.06 -1.68 -16.11
CA CYS A 934 4.48 -2.95 -15.55
C CYS A 934 5.74 -3.46 -16.26
N LEU A 935 6.48 -4.30 -15.55
CA LEU A 935 7.54 -5.11 -16.14
C LEU A 935 6.94 -6.28 -16.90
N ASP A 936 7.41 -6.47 -18.13
CA ASP A 936 7.23 -7.66 -18.96
C ASP A 936 8.52 -8.48 -18.95
N ILE A 937 8.38 -9.81 -18.82
CA ILE A 937 9.49 -10.73 -18.58
C ILE A 937 9.53 -11.76 -19.69
N GLN A 938 10.72 -11.91 -20.28
CA GLN A 938 11.01 -12.96 -21.23
C GLN A 938 12.14 -13.81 -20.68
N LEU A 939 11.94 -15.13 -20.64
CA LEU A 939 13.01 -16.08 -20.32
C LEU A 939 14.07 -16.03 -21.44
N VAL A 940 15.34 -16.07 -21.05
CA VAL A 940 16.47 -16.15 -21.99
C VAL A 940 16.88 -17.62 -22.09
N ASN A 941 17.12 -18.10 -23.31
CA ASN A 941 17.61 -19.45 -23.52
C ASN A 941 19.07 -19.53 -22.99
N PRO A 942 19.37 -20.45 -22.05
CA PRO A 942 20.70 -20.56 -21.45
C PRO A 942 21.83 -20.89 -22.45
N LEU A 943 21.50 -21.41 -23.64
CA LEU A 943 22.49 -21.71 -24.69
C LEU A 943 22.94 -20.49 -25.52
N PHE A 944 22.23 -19.35 -25.41
CA PHE A 944 22.49 -18.15 -26.20
C PHE A 944 23.12 -17.00 -25.37
N GLN A 945 23.84 -17.36 -24.29
CA GLN A 945 24.61 -16.42 -23.47
C GLN A 945 25.99 -16.12 -24.02
#